data_AF-A0A812XAC1-F1
#
_entry.id   AF-A0A812XAC1-F1
#
_cell.length_a   1.000
_cell.length_b   1.000
_cell.length_c   1.000
_cell.angle_alpha   90.00
_cell.angle_beta   90.00
_cell.angle_gamma   90.00
#
_symmetry.space_group_name_H-M   'P 1'
#
loop_
_entity.id
_entity.type
_entity.pdbx_description
1 polymer ?
#
loop_
_entity_poly.entity_id
_entity_poly.type
_entity_poly.pdbx_seq_one_letter_code
_entity_poly.pdbx_strand_id
1 'polypeptide(L)'
;MAPTAESSADWCEKPGFPSHEGSWIRGTAHGLPEYWYQEGHEKTRNGPPPRISIGTHEDAHVKVDDSRVASRHCMVFKEGRNWFLEGVSTKRPINLGDTMLEPGVAYQLSSGDVFSLDGPAHALRYLVEFDDADNWYLDTTSDNDFPNRWPAKMPGHPTEAPPAPEELKRLAWQTDQMRRRSEEEQVLVADWAAFSQYVKKHYHKYGIFAEPWQGSLGPVPPRPPKPVNKRMSERAFPALTPGQLGRMMVYAGHRLGVKMCVLDPLGEKSPAGQVAEMSVKGSFQDADSVRELSKKCDILTLEVEHVNAEVLEELHQAGVPVQPLPFVVKLIQDKYVQKVHLQKHGVPLPDFEKVESEADLHSIGERFGYPMMLKSRYGAYDGKGNAVVPNAQGITAAFEKLGGKAGKKLYVEKWAPFKMELAVMVARGVDETMNVTMRTYPVVHTVQRDSVCFTCLTPPVGVTQKQQELAQKVATDAIKSFGDARGIFGVEMFLLHDGSVLLNEIAPRPHNTGHYTIEACGVDQFEQHLRCVLGLPLGDCQLRVGGAMMVNILGQGETPEMVTKTMAPLRRALLVPDAGIHWYGKEGCVKGRKMGHITVTGFTPAAALEAIRPVLVAVDGDDAASKHDVPTKPSPSVGIIMGSDSDLPTMKDAAQVLDDFGIPYEISVVSAHRTPEYMYEYATTAEARGINVIIAGAGGAAHLPGMVAALTPLPVIGVPVKSSALSGNDSLLSIVQMPKGIPVATVAIGNAANAGLLAVRILGAANPGQRQKMAKYMAAEAATVEKKRRRLEQDGWQAYLAVANGNLNGKA
;
A
#
# COMPACT_ATOMS: atom_id res chain seq x y z
N MET A 1 -67.44 -18.51 24.40
CA MET A 1 -66.50 -17.95 25.40
C MET A 1 -65.16 -17.76 24.71
N ALA A 2 -64.58 -16.56 24.82
CA ALA A 2 -63.17 -16.32 24.49
C ALA A 2 -62.26 -16.94 25.59
N PRO A 3 -60.93 -16.77 25.55
CA PRO A 3 -59.91 -17.30 24.61
C PRO A 3 -58.81 -18.08 25.37
N THR A 4 -57.81 -18.68 24.68
CA THR A 4 -56.34 -18.51 24.89
C THR A 4 -55.47 -19.64 24.29
N ALA A 5 -54.35 -19.19 23.71
CA ALA A 5 -53.02 -19.83 23.59
C ALA A 5 -52.73 -20.90 22.52
N GLU A 6 -51.86 -20.44 21.61
CA GLU A 6 -51.09 -21.08 20.53
C GLU A 6 -50.36 -22.38 20.88
N SER A 7 -50.31 -23.33 19.92
CA SER A 7 -49.09 -23.76 19.19
C SER A 7 -49.06 -25.26 18.82
N SER A 8 -49.18 -25.54 17.52
CA SER A 8 -48.61 -26.68 16.74
C SER A 8 -49.29 -26.64 15.35
N ALA A 9 -48.71 -26.01 14.32
CA ALA A 9 -47.63 -26.48 13.45
C ALA A 9 -48.06 -27.56 12.43
N ASP A 10 -48.83 -27.15 11.41
CA ASP A 10 -49.01 -27.94 10.18
C ASP A 10 -48.19 -27.33 9.04
N TRP A 11 -47.31 -28.15 8.47
CA TRP A 11 -46.59 -27.87 7.24
C TRP A 11 -47.44 -28.35 6.06
N CYS A 12 -47.59 -27.53 5.02
CA CYS A 12 -48.27 -27.93 3.79
C CYS A 12 -47.31 -27.89 2.58
N GLU A 13 -47.51 -28.81 1.64
CA GLU A 13 -46.81 -28.81 0.35
C GLU A 13 -47.22 -27.59 -0.48
N LYS A 14 -46.22 -26.97 -1.11
CA LYS A 14 -46.42 -25.77 -1.92
C LYS A 14 -47.18 -26.11 -3.22
N PRO A 15 -48.35 -25.52 -3.49
CA PRO A 15 -49.06 -25.77 -4.75
C PRO A 15 -48.22 -25.30 -5.95
N GLY A 16 -47.91 -26.22 -6.86
CA GLY A 16 -47.21 -25.93 -8.11
C GLY A 16 -45.75 -26.41 -8.22
N PHE A 17 -45.24 -27.22 -7.27
CA PHE A 17 -43.90 -27.82 -7.34
C PHE A 17 -43.94 -29.36 -7.22
N PRO A 18 -43.04 -30.12 -7.88
CA PRO A 18 -42.96 -31.57 -7.71
C PRO A 18 -42.43 -31.99 -6.33
N SER A 19 -42.91 -33.13 -5.81
CA SER A 19 -42.65 -33.64 -4.45
C SER A 19 -41.17 -33.99 -4.13
N HIS A 20 -40.27 -33.88 -5.09
CA HIS A 20 -38.84 -34.18 -4.94
C HIS A 20 -38.00 -32.94 -4.59
N GLU A 21 -38.58 -31.73 -4.63
CA GLU A 21 -37.89 -30.46 -4.33
C GLU A 21 -38.01 -30.00 -2.87
N GLY A 22 -38.46 -30.88 -1.95
CA GLY A 22 -38.27 -30.72 -0.50
C GLY A 22 -38.78 -29.41 0.13
N SER A 23 -39.76 -28.74 -0.49
CA SER A 23 -40.22 -27.41 -0.09
C SER A 23 -41.54 -27.48 0.69
N TRP A 24 -41.47 -27.14 1.98
CA TRP A 24 -42.62 -27.13 2.89
C TRP A 24 -42.91 -25.71 3.38
N ILE A 25 -44.17 -25.36 3.65
CA ILE A 25 -44.57 -24.06 4.20
C ILE A 25 -45.19 -24.24 5.59
N ARG A 26 -44.70 -23.51 6.60
CA ARG A 26 -45.32 -23.40 7.94
C ARG A 26 -45.91 -22.00 8.12
N GLY A 27 -47.18 -21.92 8.48
CA GLY A 27 -47.85 -20.64 8.76
C GLY A 27 -47.52 -20.10 10.16
N THR A 28 -47.19 -18.81 10.28
CA THR A 28 -47.22 -18.05 11.54
C THR A 28 -48.11 -16.81 11.38
N ALA A 29 -48.71 -16.39 12.50
CA ALA A 29 -49.98 -15.65 12.57
C ALA A 29 -49.97 -14.15 12.19
N HIS A 30 -48.86 -13.58 11.71
CA HIS A 30 -48.80 -12.20 11.22
C HIS A 30 -47.97 -12.14 9.93
N GLY A 31 -48.67 -12.24 8.80
CA GLY A 31 -48.08 -12.59 7.52
C GLY A 31 -47.27 -11.47 6.84
N LEU A 32 -45.95 -11.56 6.95
CA LEU A 32 -45.04 -11.71 5.79
C LEU A 32 -43.75 -12.43 6.22
N PRO A 33 -43.23 -13.42 5.46
CA PRO A 33 -41.99 -14.10 5.77
C PRO A 33 -40.75 -13.26 5.41
N GLU A 34 -39.75 -13.27 6.29
CA GLU A 34 -38.38 -12.92 5.93
C GLU A 34 -37.82 -13.93 4.93
N TYR A 35 -37.22 -13.45 3.83
CA TYR A 35 -36.30 -14.24 3.02
C TYR A 35 -34.93 -13.58 2.99
N TRP A 36 -33.94 -14.38 3.36
CA TRP A 36 -32.51 -14.13 3.28
C TRP A 36 -32.04 -14.29 1.84
N TYR A 37 -31.13 -13.41 1.39
CA TYR A 37 -30.46 -13.49 0.09
C TYR A 37 -29.13 -14.25 0.22
N GLN A 38 -28.87 -15.19 -0.69
CA GLN A 38 -27.53 -15.73 -0.94
C GLN A 38 -27.23 -15.65 -2.44
N GLU A 39 -25.99 -15.26 -2.72
CA GLU A 39 -25.44 -14.79 -3.98
C GLU A 39 -25.22 -15.91 -5.02
N GLY A 40 -25.39 -15.57 -6.30
CA GLY A 40 -24.89 -16.34 -7.44
C GLY A 40 -25.98 -17.00 -8.29
N HIS A 41 -26.30 -16.40 -9.45
CA HIS A 41 -26.42 -17.05 -10.77
C HIS A 41 -27.08 -16.09 -11.78
N GLU A 42 -26.35 -15.81 -12.87
CA GLU A 42 -26.85 -15.16 -14.08
C GLU A 42 -28.07 -15.88 -14.68
N LYS A 43 -29.02 -15.15 -15.29
CA LYS A 43 -29.73 -15.63 -16.50
C LYS A 43 -30.44 -14.52 -17.31
N THR A 44 -29.83 -14.29 -18.48
CA THR A 44 -30.29 -13.88 -19.82
C THR A 44 -31.77 -13.60 -20.13
N ARG A 45 -31.95 -12.44 -20.81
CA ARG A 45 -32.74 -12.19 -22.04
C ARG A 45 -33.63 -13.36 -22.52
N ASN A 46 -34.95 -13.12 -22.54
CA ASN A 46 -35.99 -13.62 -23.47
C ASN A 46 -37.21 -14.30 -22.80
N GLY A 47 -38.22 -13.48 -22.47
CA GLY A 47 -39.61 -13.91 -22.18
C GLY A 47 -40.57 -12.71 -22.29
N PRO A 48 -41.82 -12.87 -22.76
CA PRO A 48 -42.70 -11.74 -23.14
C PRO A 48 -43.35 -11.04 -21.93
N PRO A 49 -43.65 -9.73 -21.98
CA PRO A 49 -44.29 -9.01 -20.86
C PRO A 49 -45.83 -9.20 -20.85
N PRO A 50 -46.47 -9.31 -19.65
CA PRO A 50 -47.94 -9.34 -19.52
C PRO A 50 -48.60 -7.96 -19.27
N ARG A 51 -49.87 -7.85 -19.71
CA ARG A 51 -50.85 -6.76 -19.54
C ARG A 51 -51.25 -6.57 -18.06
N ILE A 52 -51.56 -5.32 -17.65
CA ILE A 52 -52.16 -4.99 -16.34
C ILE A 52 -53.63 -4.58 -16.52
N SER A 53 -54.52 -5.09 -15.67
CA SER A 53 -55.92 -4.67 -15.51
C SER A 53 -56.16 -4.38 -14.04
N ILE A 54 -56.76 -3.24 -13.72
CA ILE A 54 -57.10 -2.83 -12.35
C ILE A 54 -58.58 -2.48 -12.35
N GLY A 55 -59.37 -3.18 -11.51
CA GLY A 55 -60.79 -2.89 -11.28
C GLY A 55 -61.33 -3.65 -10.07
N THR A 56 -62.13 -2.98 -9.24
CA THR A 56 -63.03 -3.60 -8.25
C THR A 56 -64.44 -3.59 -8.81
N HIS A 57 -64.80 -4.68 -9.48
CA HIS A 57 -66.11 -5.13 -9.97
C HIS A 57 -67.20 -4.22 -10.58
N GLU A 58 -67.20 -2.89 -10.47
CA GLU A 58 -68.20 -2.02 -11.14
C GLU A 58 -67.57 -0.69 -11.61
N ASP A 59 -67.04 -0.65 -12.85
CA ASP A 59 -66.76 0.57 -13.65
C ASP A 59 -65.37 1.25 -13.67
N ALA A 60 -64.28 0.58 -13.30
CA ALA A 60 -62.96 1.11 -13.67
C ALA A 60 -62.11 0.02 -14.33
N HIS A 61 -61.90 0.17 -15.64
CA HIS A 61 -60.94 -0.62 -16.39
C HIS A 61 -59.97 0.35 -17.09
N VAL A 62 -58.74 0.42 -16.59
CA VAL A 62 -57.65 1.13 -17.27
C VAL A 62 -56.96 0.14 -18.21
N LYS A 63 -57.04 0.39 -19.52
CA LYS A 63 -56.40 -0.43 -20.55
C LYS A 63 -55.25 0.34 -21.16
N VAL A 64 -54.05 -0.25 -21.09
CA VAL A 64 -52.88 0.22 -21.85
C VAL A 64 -52.74 -0.65 -23.10
N ASP A 65 -53.03 -0.10 -24.28
CA ASP A 65 -53.08 -0.86 -25.52
C ASP A 65 -51.76 -0.77 -26.32
N ASP A 66 -50.68 -1.40 -25.82
CA ASP A 66 -49.44 -1.61 -26.60
C ASP A 66 -48.64 -2.82 -26.08
N SER A 67 -48.28 -3.75 -26.98
CA SER A 67 -47.54 -4.98 -26.68
C SER A 67 -46.04 -4.77 -26.36
N ARG A 68 -45.53 -3.53 -26.38
CA ARG A 68 -44.11 -3.18 -26.15
C ARG A 68 -43.86 -2.47 -24.80
N VAL A 69 -44.86 -2.32 -23.95
CA VAL A 69 -44.70 -1.70 -22.63
C VAL A 69 -44.17 -2.74 -21.65
N ALA A 70 -42.84 -2.83 -21.53
CA ALA A 70 -42.19 -3.59 -20.48
C ALA A 70 -42.22 -2.82 -19.15
N SER A 71 -42.98 -3.33 -18.18
CA SER A 71 -42.74 -3.35 -16.73
C SER A 71 -42.18 -2.13 -15.95
N ARG A 72 -42.05 -0.89 -16.48
CA ARG A 72 -41.46 0.22 -15.69
C ARG A 72 -42.03 1.65 -15.79
N HIS A 73 -43.18 1.94 -16.39
CA HIS A 73 -43.53 3.36 -16.67
C HIS A 73 -44.88 3.91 -16.19
N CYS A 74 -45.55 3.26 -15.24
CA CYS A 74 -46.73 3.83 -14.59
C CYS A 74 -46.78 3.43 -13.12
N MET A 75 -46.96 4.37 -12.20
CA MET A 75 -47.24 4.11 -10.80
C MET A 75 -48.63 4.66 -10.46
N VAL A 76 -49.54 3.79 -10.00
CA VAL A 76 -50.86 4.22 -9.54
C VAL A 76 -50.86 4.19 -8.02
N PHE A 77 -51.29 5.28 -7.37
CA PHE A 77 -51.45 5.32 -5.93
C PHE A 77 -52.76 6.03 -5.55
N LYS A 78 -53.33 5.65 -4.41
CA LYS A 78 -54.62 6.17 -3.91
C LYS A 78 -54.39 6.94 -2.62
N GLU A 79 -54.98 8.11 -2.50
CA GLU A 79 -55.02 8.89 -1.27
C GLU A 79 -56.48 9.31 -0.99
N GLY A 80 -57.08 8.74 0.06
CA GLY A 80 -58.51 8.95 0.35
C GLY A 80 -59.41 8.39 -0.75
N ARG A 81 -60.28 9.23 -1.33
CA ARG A 81 -61.10 8.89 -2.51
C ARG A 81 -60.46 9.30 -3.84
N ASN A 82 -59.23 9.81 -3.80
CA ASN A 82 -58.51 10.28 -4.97
C ASN A 82 -57.49 9.22 -5.41
N TRP A 83 -57.43 8.99 -6.71
CA TRP A 83 -56.49 8.09 -7.35
C TRP A 83 -55.57 8.89 -8.25
N PHE A 84 -54.28 8.59 -8.20
CA PHE A 84 -53.24 9.27 -8.96
C PHE A 84 -52.49 8.28 -9.82
N LEU A 85 -52.25 8.64 -11.07
CA LEU A 85 -51.39 7.89 -11.98
C LEU A 85 -50.17 8.75 -12.30
N GLU A 86 -48.98 8.25 -11.96
CA GLU A 86 -47.70 8.86 -12.29
C GLU A 86 -47.11 8.11 -13.50
N GLY A 87 -47.12 8.76 -14.67
CA GLY A 87 -46.58 8.21 -15.91
C GLY A 87 -45.21 8.80 -16.27
N VAL A 88 -44.23 7.97 -16.59
CA VAL A 88 -42.86 8.43 -16.91
C VAL A 88 -42.73 8.97 -18.36
N SER A 89 -43.78 8.84 -19.19
CA SER A 89 -43.81 9.37 -20.56
C SER A 89 -45.22 9.80 -20.96
N THR A 90 -45.46 11.12 -21.03
CA THR A 90 -46.74 11.74 -21.43
C THR A 90 -46.96 11.78 -22.95
N LYS A 91 -46.10 11.14 -23.75
CA LYS A 91 -46.16 11.22 -25.22
C LYS A 91 -47.20 10.31 -25.89
N ARG A 92 -48.04 9.59 -25.13
CA ARG A 92 -49.08 8.71 -25.68
C ARG A 92 -50.36 8.79 -24.85
N PRO A 93 -51.54 8.65 -25.49
CA PRO A 93 -52.82 8.78 -24.83
C PRO A 93 -53.07 7.64 -23.86
N ILE A 94 -53.62 7.98 -22.68
CA ILE A 94 -54.02 7.04 -21.62
C ILE A 94 -55.53 7.16 -21.49
N ASN A 95 -56.25 6.04 -21.52
CA ASN A 95 -57.71 6.04 -21.46
C ASN A 95 -58.23 5.37 -20.19
N LEU A 96 -59.31 5.92 -19.65
CA LEU A 96 -60.17 5.35 -18.62
C LEU A 96 -61.49 4.96 -19.29
N GLY A 97 -61.72 3.66 -19.48
CA GLY A 97 -62.78 3.19 -20.40
C GLY A 97 -62.52 3.69 -21.82
N ASP A 98 -63.54 4.32 -22.43
CA ASP A 98 -63.44 4.96 -23.76
C ASP A 98 -62.98 6.43 -23.70
N THR A 99 -62.72 6.98 -22.51
CA THR A 99 -62.37 8.40 -22.31
C THR A 99 -60.87 8.60 -22.15
N MET A 100 -60.26 9.52 -22.90
CA MET A 100 -58.83 9.86 -22.79
C MET A 100 -58.57 10.82 -21.62
N LEU A 101 -57.55 10.53 -20.81
CA LEU A 101 -57.17 11.30 -19.62
C LEU A 101 -56.16 12.41 -19.95
N GLU A 102 -56.32 13.58 -19.32
CA GLU A 102 -55.42 14.73 -19.43
C GLU A 102 -54.66 15.00 -18.12
N PRO A 103 -53.35 15.36 -18.17
CA PRO A 103 -52.55 15.67 -16.97
C PRO A 103 -53.14 16.80 -16.12
N GLY A 104 -53.18 16.61 -14.80
CA GLY A 104 -53.75 17.59 -13.87
C GLY A 104 -55.28 17.77 -13.94
N VAL A 105 -55.99 16.98 -14.77
CA VAL A 105 -57.46 16.98 -14.83
C VAL A 105 -58.01 15.81 -14.02
N ALA A 106 -59.03 16.08 -13.22
CA ALA A 106 -59.68 15.11 -12.34
C ALA A 106 -60.95 14.53 -12.98
N TYR A 107 -61.07 13.21 -13.00
CA TYR A 107 -62.20 12.48 -13.59
C TYR A 107 -62.94 11.71 -12.49
N GLN A 108 -64.25 11.93 -12.38
CA GLN A 108 -65.06 11.30 -11.34
C GLN A 108 -65.58 9.94 -11.79
N LEU A 109 -65.39 8.93 -10.94
CA LEU A 109 -65.83 7.56 -11.16
C LEU A 109 -67.25 7.37 -10.62
N SER A 110 -67.98 6.37 -11.14
CA SER A 110 -69.34 6.04 -10.67
C SER A 110 -69.38 5.60 -9.20
N SER A 111 -68.25 5.12 -8.66
CA SER A 111 -68.07 4.82 -7.23
C SER A 111 -68.00 6.07 -6.32
N GLY A 112 -67.95 7.27 -6.91
CA GLY A 112 -67.78 8.54 -6.19
C GLY A 112 -66.33 8.91 -5.86
N ASP A 113 -65.37 8.08 -6.28
CA ASP A 113 -63.93 8.38 -6.23
C ASP A 113 -63.51 9.30 -7.41
N VAL A 114 -62.36 9.94 -7.32
CA VAL A 114 -61.83 10.88 -8.32
C VAL A 114 -60.45 10.40 -8.79
N PHE A 115 -60.13 10.52 -10.08
CA PHE A 115 -58.88 10.05 -10.67
C PHE A 115 -58.12 11.18 -11.40
N SER A 116 -56.83 11.39 -11.13
CA SER A 116 -55.95 12.39 -11.77
C SER A 116 -54.55 11.86 -12.08
N LEU A 117 -53.73 12.67 -12.78
CA LEU A 117 -52.36 12.32 -13.22
C LEU A 117 -51.37 13.43 -12.76
N ASP A 118 -50.54 13.21 -11.72
CA ASP A 118 -49.72 14.22 -10.97
C ASP A 118 -48.27 13.74 -10.57
N GLY A 119 -47.30 14.63 -10.23
CA GLY A 119 -45.86 14.32 -9.87
C GLY A 119 -45.27 15.00 -8.58
N PRO A 120 -44.06 14.65 -8.01
CA PRO A 120 -43.81 14.75 -6.53
C PRO A 120 -42.81 15.83 -5.95
N ALA A 121 -42.83 16.06 -4.60
CA ALA A 121 -42.33 17.20 -3.74
C ALA A 121 -41.17 16.97 -2.66
N HIS A 122 -40.73 18.01 -1.87
CA HIS A 122 -39.39 18.33 -1.20
C HIS A 122 -39.19 18.34 0.39
N ALA A 123 -37.92 18.43 0.96
CA ALA A 123 -37.33 19.47 1.96
C ALA A 123 -36.16 19.08 3.01
N LEU A 124 -35.35 20.07 3.55
CA LEU A 124 -34.00 20.06 4.31
C LEU A 124 -33.81 21.18 5.46
N ARG A 125 -32.73 21.24 6.34
CA ARG A 125 -32.28 22.40 7.27
C ARG A 125 -30.78 22.44 7.82
N TYR A 126 -30.11 23.63 8.10
CA TYR A 126 -28.80 23.96 8.89
C TYR A 126 -28.61 25.49 9.38
N LEU A 127 -27.56 25.91 10.18
CA LEU A 127 -27.29 27.18 11.00
C LEU A 127 -25.90 27.97 10.78
N VAL A 128 -25.65 29.24 11.26
CA VAL A 128 -24.49 30.21 10.94
C VAL A 128 -24.02 31.17 12.10
N GLU A 129 -22.73 31.65 12.15
CA GLU A 129 -22.11 32.70 13.06
C GLU A 129 -21.15 33.75 12.37
N PHE A 130 -20.60 34.76 13.10
CA PHE A 130 -19.94 36.02 12.61
C PHE A 130 -18.64 36.43 13.36
N ASP A 131 -17.74 37.25 12.75
CA ASP A 131 -16.53 37.85 13.41
C ASP A 131 -16.48 39.40 13.52
N ASP A 132 -15.42 39.87 14.20
CA ASP A 132 -15.17 41.26 14.66
C ASP A 132 -15.00 42.33 13.55
N ALA A 133 -15.04 41.93 12.28
CA ALA A 133 -15.13 42.84 11.14
C ALA A 133 -16.56 42.88 10.54
N ASP A 134 -17.55 42.34 11.25
CA ASP A 134 -18.95 42.12 10.83
C ASP A 134 -19.08 41.34 9.51
N ASN A 135 -18.08 40.53 9.18
CA ASN A 135 -18.17 39.60 8.06
C ASN A 135 -18.75 38.27 8.55
N TRP A 136 -19.78 37.80 7.84
CA TRP A 136 -20.30 36.46 8.06
C TRP A 136 -19.44 35.44 7.32
N TYR A 137 -19.09 34.34 7.99
CA TYR A 137 -18.54 33.17 7.32
C TYR A 137 -19.16 31.89 7.90
N LEU A 138 -19.30 30.89 7.03
CA LEU A 138 -19.49 29.52 7.49
C LEU A 138 -18.15 29.05 8.04
N ASP A 139 -18.08 28.63 9.30
CA ASP A 139 -16.91 27.92 9.80
C ASP A 139 -16.81 26.58 9.05
N THR A 140 -15.78 26.44 8.22
CA THR A 140 -15.45 25.21 7.48
C THR A 140 -14.12 24.61 7.93
N THR A 141 -13.63 24.98 9.12
CA THR A 141 -12.31 24.52 9.61
C THR A 141 -12.39 23.26 10.47
N SER A 142 -13.59 22.72 10.72
CA SER A 142 -13.76 21.35 11.17
C SER A 142 -13.63 20.40 9.97
N ASP A 143 -12.78 19.37 10.10
CA ASP A 143 -12.53 18.31 9.10
C ASP A 143 -13.77 17.41 8.79
N ASN A 144 -14.99 17.92 8.96
CA ASN A 144 -16.24 17.26 8.59
C ASN A 144 -16.98 17.88 7.39
N ASP A 145 -16.44 18.92 6.74
CA ASP A 145 -17.17 19.62 5.66
C ASP A 145 -16.46 19.60 4.30
N PHE A 146 -16.78 18.59 3.49
CA PHE A 146 -16.48 18.57 2.05
C PHE A 146 -17.20 19.72 1.32
N PRO A 147 -16.57 20.38 0.32
CA PRO A 147 -17.15 21.49 -0.42
C PRO A 147 -18.13 20.97 -1.49
N ASN A 148 -19.33 20.54 -1.09
CA ASN A 148 -20.34 20.03 -2.04
C ASN A 148 -21.68 20.80 -1.99
N ARG A 149 -21.65 22.10 -1.65
CA ARG A 149 -22.78 22.99 -1.86
C ARG A 149 -22.40 24.15 -2.78
N TRP A 150 -22.66 24.01 -4.08
CA TRP A 150 -22.90 25.15 -4.96
C TRP A 150 -24.41 25.29 -5.21
N PRO A 151 -24.92 26.51 -5.47
CA PRO A 151 -25.99 27.11 -4.69
C PRO A 151 -27.34 26.82 -5.33
N ALA A 152 -28.41 26.93 -4.55
CA ALA A 152 -29.78 26.92 -5.06
C ALA A 152 -30.11 28.11 -6.00
N LYS A 153 -29.12 28.92 -6.39
CA LYS A 153 -29.18 30.14 -7.22
C LYS A 153 -27.96 30.22 -8.15
N MET A 154 -28.11 30.85 -9.32
CA MET A 154 -27.02 31.11 -10.29
C MET A 154 -25.90 31.99 -9.69
N PRO A 155 -24.65 31.96 -10.23
CA PRO A 155 -23.56 32.83 -9.77
C PRO A 155 -23.91 34.33 -9.92
N GLY A 156 -23.82 35.10 -8.82
CA GLY A 156 -24.17 36.53 -8.75
C GLY A 156 -24.58 36.95 -7.32
N HIS A 157 -24.97 38.23 -7.11
CA HIS A 157 -25.38 38.77 -5.80
C HIS A 157 -26.49 37.88 -5.18
N PRO A 158 -26.26 37.17 -4.06
CA PRO A 158 -27.09 36.04 -3.62
C PRO A 158 -28.55 36.39 -3.28
N THR A 159 -28.81 37.65 -2.95
CA THR A 159 -30.14 38.17 -2.63
C THR A 159 -31.02 38.36 -3.88
N GLU A 160 -30.42 38.59 -5.04
CA GLU A 160 -31.12 38.95 -6.28
C GLU A 160 -31.07 37.86 -7.36
N ALA A 161 -30.26 36.83 -7.17
CA ALA A 161 -30.16 35.73 -8.13
C ALA A 161 -31.46 34.87 -8.14
N PRO A 162 -32.00 34.55 -9.33
CA PRO A 162 -33.17 33.68 -9.47
C PRO A 162 -32.84 32.24 -9.03
N PRO A 163 -33.83 31.47 -8.56
CA PRO A 163 -33.65 30.09 -8.15
C PRO A 163 -33.14 29.24 -9.32
N ALA A 164 -32.20 28.33 -9.04
CA ALA A 164 -31.71 27.37 -10.02
C ALA A 164 -32.88 26.50 -10.55
N PRO A 165 -32.91 26.18 -11.84
CA PRO A 165 -33.88 25.25 -12.42
C PRO A 165 -33.93 23.93 -11.65
N GLU A 166 -35.12 23.35 -11.47
CA GLU A 166 -35.28 22.12 -10.68
C GLU A 166 -34.44 20.95 -11.20
N GLU A 167 -34.14 20.91 -12.50
CA GLU A 167 -33.29 19.88 -13.08
C GLU A 167 -31.84 19.96 -12.53
N LEU A 168 -31.31 21.15 -12.29
CA LEU A 168 -29.99 21.34 -11.70
C LEU A 168 -29.97 21.08 -10.19
N LYS A 169 -31.04 21.44 -9.48
CA LYS A 169 -31.22 21.10 -8.06
C LYS A 169 -31.29 19.58 -7.85
N ARG A 170 -32.00 18.88 -8.73
CA ARG A 170 -32.07 17.41 -8.76
C ARG A 170 -30.71 16.80 -9.07
N LEU A 171 -29.97 17.38 -10.02
CA LEU A 171 -28.63 16.93 -10.38
C LEU A 171 -27.64 17.05 -9.22
N ALA A 172 -27.70 18.16 -8.48
CA ALA A 172 -26.93 18.36 -7.26
C ALA A 172 -27.28 17.33 -6.17
N TRP A 173 -28.58 17.08 -5.93
CA TRP A 173 -29.02 16.02 -5.01
C TRP A 173 -28.54 14.64 -5.42
N GLN A 174 -28.67 14.29 -6.71
CA GLN A 174 -28.17 13.03 -7.25
C GLN A 174 -26.67 12.87 -7.06
N THR A 175 -25.90 13.97 -7.16
CA THR A 175 -24.45 13.99 -6.97
C THR A 175 -24.08 13.72 -5.51
N ASP A 176 -24.83 14.27 -4.55
CA ASP A 176 -24.66 13.98 -3.13
C ASP A 176 -25.04 12.52 -2.78
N GLN A 177 -26.12 11.98 -3.35
CA GLN A 177 -26.50 10.57 -3.14
C GLN A 177 -25.45 9.61 -3.68
N MET A 178 -24.95 9.90 -4.89
CA MET A 178 -23.84 9.20 -5.52
C MET A 178 -22.62 9.23 -4.59
N ARG A 179 -22.30 10.38 -3.98
CA ARG A 179 -21.11 10.54 -3.11
C ARG A 179 -21.23 9.67 -1.87
N ARG A 180 -22.38 9.72 -1.18
CA ARG A 180 -22.63 8.93 0.02
C ARG A 180 -22.52 7.44 -0.25
N ARG A 181 -23.08 6.97 -1.38
CA ARG A 181 -22.94 5.57 -1.79
C ARG A 181 -21.49 5.21 -2.11
N SER A 182 -20.69 6.13 -2.65
CA SER A 182 -19.26 5.92 -2.90
C SER A 182 -18.45 5.84 -1.60
N GLU A 183 -18.80 6.62 -0.58
CA GLU A 183 -18.18 6.59 0.76
C GLU A 183 -18.49 5.28 1.51
N GLU A 184 -19.58 4.61 1.14
CA GLU A 184 -19.99 3.29 1.66
C GLU A 184 -19.53 2.11 0.78
N GLU A 185 -18.63 2.33 -0.19
CA GLU A 185 -18.16 1.33 -1.18
C GLU A 185 -19.26 0.69 -2.05
N GLN A 186 -20.43 1.33 -2.17
CA GLN A 186 -21.60 0.82 -2.91
C GLN A 186 -21.69 1.31 -4.37
N VAL A 187 -20.63 1.91 -4.92
CA VAL A 187 -20.63 2.46 -6.29
C VAL A 187 -19.40 1.97 -7.04
N LEU A 188 -19.62 1.34 -8.20
CA LEU A 188 -18.53 0.96 -9.09
C LEU A 188 -17.97 2.20 -9.79
N VAL A 189 -16.66 2.21 -10.06
CA VAL A 189 -15.97 3.34 -10.73
C VAL A 189 -16.62 3.71 -12.07
N ALA A 190 -17.16 2.73 -12.80
CA ALA A 190 -17.86 2.93 -14.07
C ALA A 190 -19.17 3.74 -13.91
N ASP A 191 -19.90 3.53 -12.81
CA ASP A 191 -21.12 4.28 -12.49
C ASP A 191 -20.78 5.73 -12.12
N TRP A 192 -19.62 5.95 -11.50
CA TRP A 192 -19.08 7.28 -11.20
C TRP A 192 -18.75 8.08 -12.45
N ALA A 193 -18.05 7.45 -13.39
CA ALA A 193 -17.69 8.06 -14.66
C ALA A 193 -18.92 8.39 -15.52
N ALA A 194 -19.89 7.47 -15.59
CA ALA A 194 -21.14 7.67 -16.32
C ALA A 194 -21.98 8.80 -15.70
N PHE A 195 -22.07 8.84 -14.37
CA PHE A 195 -22.78 9.90 -13.64
C PHE A 195 -22.10 11.27 -13.81
N SER A 196 -20.77 11.35 -13.73
CA SER A 196 -20.03 12.58 -13.97
C SER A 196 -20.25 13.15 -15.39
N GLN A 197 -20.28 12.29 -16.41
CA GLN A 197 -20.61 12.71 -17.79
C GLN A 197 -22.07 13.15 -17.93
N TYR A 198 -23.00 12.47 -17.26
CA TYR A 198 -24.41 12.85 -17.19
C TYR A 198 -24.56 14.24 -16.57
N VAL A 199 -23.85 14.52 -15.48
CA VAL A 199 -23.86 15.81 -14.78
C VAL A 199 -23.29 16.93 -15.66
N LYS A 200 -22.12 16.73 -16.27
CA LYS A 200 -21.51 17.71 -17.20
C LYS A 200 -22.43 18.06 -18.37
N LYS A 201 -23.09 17.06 -18.95
CA LYS A 201 -24.04 17.26 -20.05
C LYS A 201 -25.27 18.06 -19.63
N HIS A 202 -25.77 17.86 -18.41
CA HIS A 202 -26.94 18.59 -17.89
C HIS A 202 -26.58 20.02 -17.49
N TYR A 203 -25.40 20.27 -16.90
CA TYR A 203 -24.94 21.64 -16.65
C TYR A 203 -24.76 22.45 -17.94
N HIS A 204 -24.21 21.83 -18.98
CA HIS A 204 -24.01 22.48 -20.27
C HIS A 204 -25.33 22.96 -20.92
N LYS A 205 -26.44 22.23 -20.73
CA LYS A 205 -27.77 22.63 -21.23
C LYS A 205 -28.28 23.94 -20.65
N TYR A 206 -27.80 24.32 -19.46
CA TYR A 206 -28.18 25.54 -18.76
C TYR A 206 -27.11 26.64 -18.88
N GLY A 207 -26.17 26.50 -19.82
CA GLY A 207 -25.08 27.47 -20.02
C GLY A 207 -24.05 27.44 -18.90
N ILE A 208 -24.05 26.41 -18.05
CA ILE A 208 -23.09 26.25 -16.96
C ILE A 208 -21.96 25.34 -17.47
N PHE A 209 -20.80 25.94 -17.66
CA PHE A 209 -19.61 25.24 -18.11
C PHE A 209 -18.82 24.80 -16.88
N ALA A 210 -18.77 23.49 -16.64
CA ALA A 210 -17.86 22.92 -15.66
C ALA A 210 -16.48 22.83 -16.32
N GLU A 211 -15.63 23.82 -16.09
CA GLU A 211 -14.22 23.71 -16.42
C GLU A 211 -13.51 22.86 -15.37
N PRO A 212 -12.54 22.02 -15.75
CA PRO A 212 -11.60 21.48 -14.78
C PRO A 212 -11.00 22.66 -14.01
N TRP A 213 -10.81 22.52 -12.70
CA TRP A 213 -10.06 23.51 -11.94
C TRP A 213 -8.67 23.69 -12.59
N GLN A 214 -8.51 24.74 -13.39
CA GLN A 214 -7.24 25.18 -13.94
C GLN A 214 -6.68 26.21 -12.98
N GLY A 215 -6.04 25.74 -11.92
CA GLY A 215 -5.06 26.58 -11.21
C GLY A 215 -3.99 26.99 -12.21
N SER A 216 -4.09 28.23 -12.73
CA SER A 216 -3.06 28.96 -13.48
C SER A 216 -2.04 28.10 -14.23
N LEU A 217 -2.40 27.62 -15.42
CA LEU A 217 -1.41 27.13 -16.39
C LEU A 217 -1.45 28.05 -17.61
N GLY A 218 -0.28 28.56 -17.96
CA GLY A 218 -0.05 29.40 -19.13
C GLY A 218 -0.29 28.65 -20.45
N PRO A 219 0.30 29.08 -21.57
CA PRO A 219 -0.05 28.60 -22.90
C PRO A 219 -0.04 27.07 -22.98
N VAL A 220 -1.11 26.54 -23.56
CA VAL A 220 -1.44 25.12 -23.70
C VAL A 220 -0.23 24.34 -24.24
N PRO A 221 0.33 23.36 -23.49
CA PRO A 221 1.37 22.51 -24.02
C PRO A 221 0.82 21.69 -25.20
N PRO A 222 1.68 21.30 -26.15
CA PRO A 222 1.25 20.51 -27.31
C PRO A 222 0.49 19.27 -26.85
N ARG A 223 -0.56 18.89 -27.61
CA ARG A 223 -1.38 17.71 -27.32
C ARG A 223 -0.48 16.52 -27.03
N PRO A 224 -0.70 15.77 -25.93
CA PRO A 224 0.05 14.55 -25.69
C PRO A 224 -0.12 13.61 -26.90
N PRO A 225 0.95 12.91 -27.32
CA PRO A 225 0.85 11.94 -28.39
C PRO A 225 -0.28 10.95 -28.08
N LYS A 226 -1.05 10.59 -29.11
CA LYS A 226 -2.11 9.57 -28.97
C LYS A 226 -1.48 8.34 -28.31
N PRO A 227 -2.14 7.71 -27.31
CA PRO A 227 -1.63 6.47 -26.75
C PRO A 227 -1.41 5.48 -27.88
N VAL A 228 -0.32 4.74 -27.81
CA VAL A 228 -0.09 3.58 -28.67
C VAL A 228 -1.21 2.60 -28.33
N ASN A 229 -2.32 2.69 -29.06
CA ASN A 229 -3.53 1.88 -28.86
C ASN A 229 -3.32 0.47 -29.43
N LYS A 230 -2.10 -0.05 -29.27
CA LYS A 230 -1.70 -1.39 -29.61
C LYS A 230 -1.99 -2.24 -28.37
N ARG A 231 -3.03 -3.06 -28.44
CA ARG A 231 -3.32 -4.11 -27.44
C ARG A 231 -2.03 -4.91 -27.18
N MET A 232 -1.90 -5.66 -26.07
CA MET A 232 -0.76 -6.59 -25.87
C MET A 232 -0.47 -7.50 -27.09
N SER A 233 -1.44 -7.71 -27.98
CA SER A 233 -1.30 -8.44 -29.25
C SER A 233 -0.56 -7.70 -30.37
N GLU A 234 -0.36 -6.39 -30.25
CA GLU A 234 0.35 -5.53 -31.21
C GLU A 234 1.65 -5.04 -30.53
N ARG A 235 2.77 -5.62 -30.96
CA ARG A 235 4.09 -5.50 -30.34
C ARG A 235 4.50 -4.03 -30.14
N ALA A 236 4.41 -3.51 -28.92
CA ALA A 236 5.13 -2.31 -28.52
C ALA A 236 6.62 -2.67 -28.35
N PHE A 237 7.50 -1.84 -28.88
CA PHE A 237 8.94 -2.05 -28.86
C PHE A 237 9.61 -0.90 -28.07
N PRO A 238 9.71 -0.97 -26.73
CA PRO A 238 10.38 0.06 -25.94
C PRO A 238 11.88 0.05 -26.23
N ALA A 239 12.46 1.22 -26.39
CA ALA A 239 13.90 1.36 -26.47
C ALA A 239 14.49 1.85 -25.15
N LEU A 240 15.56 1.21 -24.71
CA LEU A 240 16.21 1.44 -23.43
C LEU A 240 17.71 1.70 -23.56
N THR A 241 18.23 2.32 -22.52
CA THR A 241 19.66 2.29 -22.22
C THR A 241 20.04 0.91 -21.61
N PRO A 242 21.33 0.54 -21.57
CA PRO A 242 21.75 -0.85 -21.80
C PRO A 242 22.53 -1.54 -20.67
N GLY A 243 22.56 -0.92 -19.50
CA GLY A 243 23.22 -1.41 -18.30
C GLY A 243 22.42 -2.53 -17.61
N GLN A 244 22.74 -2.77 -16.34
CA GLN A 244 22.08 -3.83 -15.59
C GLN A 244 20.57 -3.60 -15.39
N LEU A 245 20.12 -2.34 -15.30
CA LEU A 245 18.70 -2.04 -15.14
C LEU A 245 17.97 -2.32 -16.45
N GLY A 246 18.57 -1.98 -17.59
CA GLY A 246 18.07 -2.35 -18.91
C GLY A 246 17.97 -3.86 -19.06
N ARG A 247 18.99 -4.62 -18.62
CA ARG A 247 18.96 -6.10 -18.64
C ARG A 247 17.77 -6.67 -17.86
N MET A 248 17.57 -6.21 -16.63
CA MET A 248 16.46 -6.68 -15.79
C MET A 248 15.11 -6.25 -16.36
N MET A 249 15.05 -5.08 -17.01
CA MET A 249 13.85 -4.65 -17.73
C MET A 249 13.58 -5.48 -18.98
N VAL A 250 14.60 -5.95 -19.70
CA VAL A 250 14.42 -6.89 -20.82
C VAL A 250 13.83 -8.22 -20.34
N TYR A 251 14.32 -8.76 -19.22
CA TYR A 251 13.73 -9.97 -18.62
C TYR A 251 12.26 -9.79 -18.24
N ALA A 252 11.91 -8.65 -17.64
CA ALA A 252 10.52 -8.30 -17.36
C ALA A 252 9.69 -8.16 -18.65
N GLY A 253 10.25 -7.54 -19.69
CA GLY A 253 9.63 -7.41 -21.01
C GLY A 253 9.29 -8.76 -21.63
N HIS A 254 10.23 -9.72 -21.60
CA HIS A 254 10.00 -11.07 -22.08
C HIS A 254 8.84 -11.77 -21.36
N ARG A 255 8.70 -11.58 -20.04
CA ARG A 255 7.56 -12.13 -19.26
C ARG A 255 6.22 -11.56 -19.71
N LEU A 256 6.21 -10.31 -20.18
CA LEU A 256 5.02 -9.63 -20.72
C LEU A 256 4.82 -9.87 -22.23
N GLY A 257 5.72 -10.58 -22.91
CA GLY A 257 5.70 -10.72 -24.37
C GLY A 257 6.05 -9.43 -25.13
N VAL A 258 6.68 -8.47 -24.45
CA VAL A 258 7.13 -7.20 -25.01
C VAL A 258 8.55 -7.38 -25.54
N LYS A 259 8.76 -6.98 -26.79
CA LYS A 259 10.09 -7.02 -27.41
C LYS A 259 10.84 -5.73 -27.11
N MET A 260 12.14 -5.81 -26.90
CA MET A 260 12.94 -4.70 -26.40
C MET A 260 14.04 -4.31 -27.39
N CYS A 261 14.20 -3.00 -27.59
CA CYS A 261 15.37 -2.44 -28.27
C CYS A 261 16.33 -1.84 -27.26
N VAL A 262 17.62 -1.98 -27.49
CA VAL A 262 18.65 -1.41 -26.65
C VAL A 262 19.61 -0.58 -27.50
N LEU A 263 20.05 0.57 -26.99
CA LEU A 263 21.11 1.39 -27.60
C LEU A 263 22.31 1.51 -26.63
N ASP A 264 23.47 0.98 -27.03
CA ASP A 264 24.72 1.02 -26.24
C ASP A 264 25.98 1.14 -27.10
N PRO A 265 27.05 1.80 -26.63
CA PRO A 265 28.32 1.81 -27.36
C PRO A 265 28.95 0.42 -27.54
N LEU A 266 28.67 -0.54 -26.64
CA LEU A 266 29.13 -1.93 -26.70
C LEU A 266 28.16 -2.84 -27.49
N GLY A 267 26.99 -2.35 -27.89
CA GLY A 267 25.97 -3.14 -28.61
C GLY A 267 25.60 -4.42 -27.85
N GLU A 268 25.69 -5.57 -28.52
CA GLU A 268 25.36 -6.90 -27.98
C GLU A 268 26.23 -7.32 -26.78
N LYS A 269 27.39 -6.67 -26.57
CA LYS A 269 28.25 -6.96 -25.41
C LYS A 269 27.77 -6.28 -24.12
N SER A 270 26.88 -5.30 -24.23
CA SER A 270 26.29 -4.63 -23.06
C SER A 270 25.40 -5.59 -22.25
N PRO A 271 25.23 -5.38 -20.93
CA PRO A 271 24.38 -6.24 -20.11
C PRO A 271 22.97 -6.48 -20.67
N ALA A 272 22.30 -5.44 -21.18
CA ALA A 272 20.98 -5.56 -21.79
C ALA A 272 21.05 -6.08 -23.23
N GLY A 273 22.06 -5.67 -24.00
CA GLY A 273 22.27 -6.13 -25.38
C GLY A 273 22.52 -7.64 -25.49
N GLN A 274 23.04 -8.27 -24.44
CA GLN A 274 23.20 -9.73 -24.35
C GLN A 274 21.88 -10.50 -24.36
N VAL A 275 20.76 -9.84 -24.04
CA VAL A 275 19.45 -10.50 -23.83
C VAL A 275 18.31 -9.87 -24.63
N ALA A 276 18.50 -8.68 -25.21
CA ALA A 276 17.48 -7.99 -25.99
C ALA A 276 17.32 -8.56 -27.40
N GLU A 277 16.11 -8.45 -27.98
CA GLU A 277 15.86 -8.86 -29.36
C GLU A 277 16.59 -7.98 -30.38
N MET A 278 16.80 -6.70 -30.06
CA MET A 278 17.55 -5.79 -30.91
C MET A 278 18.53 -4.97 -30.08
N SER A 279 19.79 -4.95 -30.52
CA SER A 279 20.85 -4.12 -29.95
C SER A 279 21.44 -3.22 -31.02
N VAL A 280 21.36 -1.92 -30.80
CA VAL A 280 21.90 -0.88 -31.67
C VAL A 280 23.19 -0.36 -31.04
N LYS A 281 24.26 -0.32 -31.83
CA LYS A 281 25.52 0.26 -31.40
C LYS A 281 25.46 1.79 -31.54
N GLY A 282 25.55 2.52 -30.44
CA GLY A 282 25.51 3.98 -30.42
C GLY A 282 25.33 4.53 -29.01
N SER A 283 25.11 5.83 -28.86
CA SER A 283 25.05 6.47 -27.54
C SER A 283 23.79 7.31 -27.37
N PHE A 284 23.17 7.26 -26.18
CA PHE A 284 22.09 8.19 -25.83
C PHE A 284 22.54 9.65 -25.66
N GLN A 285 23.85 9.90 -25.71
CA GLN A 285 24.40 11.26 -25.81
C GLN A 285 24.47 11.76 -27.25
N ASP A 286 24.50 10.84 -28.22
CA ASP A 286 24.59 11.15 -29.64
C ASP A 286 23.20 11.30 -30.24
N ALA A 287 22.88 12.50 -30.75
CA ALA A 287 21.55 12.82 -31.24
C ALA A 287 21.14 11.91 -32.42
N ASP A 288 22.07 11.59 -33.32
CA ASP A 288 21.78 10.78 -34.50
C ASP A 288 21.49 9.31 -34.11
N SER A 289 22.24 8.76 -33.16
CA SER A 289 21.94 7.46 -32.56
C SER A 289 20.53 7.41 -31.96
N VAL A 290 20.11 8.44 -31.23
CA VAL A 290 18.76 8.50 -30.62
C VAL A 290 17.68 8.64 -31.69
N ARG A 291 17.90 9.44 -32.73
CA ARG A 291 16.97 9.54 -33.88
C ARG A 291 16.84 8.22 -34.61
N GLU A 292 17.93 7.50 -34.86
CA GLU A 292 17.88 6.17 -35.50
C GLU A 292 17.18 5.13 -34.63
N LEU A 293 17.36 5.19 -33.31
CA LEU A 293 16.63 4.34 -32.37
C LEU A 293 15.13 4.62 -32.41
N SER A 294 14.74 5.90 -32.44
CA SER A 294 13.32 6.32 -32.45
C SER A 294 12.53 5.75 -33.63
N LYS A 295 13.20 5.49 -34.77
CA LYS A 295 12.59 4.89 -35.97
C LYS A 295 12.29 3.40 -35.80
N LYS A 296 12.85 2.75 -34.78
CA LYS A 296 12.79 1.30 -34.55
C LYS A 296 11.97 0.92 -33.31
N CYS A 297 11.44 1.90 -32.58
CA CYS A 297 10.72 1.71 -31.33
C CYS A 297 9.37 2.45 -31.33
N ASP A 298 8.41 1.95 -30.56
CA ASP A 298 7.12 2.62 -30.38
C ASP A 298 7.16 3.65 -29.23
N ILE A 299 8.09 3.47 -28.28
CA ILE A 299 8.27 4.35 -27.13
C ILE A 299 9.75 4.38 -26.72
N LEU A 300 10.24 5.56 -26.40
CA LEU A 300 11.56 5.76 -25.81
C LEU A 300 11.44 5.79 -24.29
N THR A 301 12.27 5.02 -23.62
CA THR A 301 12.39 5.07 -22.16
C THR A 301 13.83 4.90 -21.68
N LEU A 302 14.09 5.13 -20.40
CA LEU A 302 15.43 5.41 -19.88
C LEU A 302 15.75 4.54 -18.67
N GLU A 303 16.95 3.96 -18.65
CA GLU A 303 17.59 3.45 -17.43
C GLU A 303 18.66 4.42 -16.90
N VAL A 304 19.23 5.33 -17.70
CA VAL A 304 20.25 6.27 -17.22
C VAL A 304 19.77 7.72 -17.33
N GLU A 305 20.20 8.54 -16.37
CA GLU A 305 19.93 9.99 -16.38
C GLU A 305 20.90 10.75 -17.31
N HIS A 306 22.04 10.14 -17.66
CA HIS A 306 23.08 10.76 -18.49
C HIS A 306 22.76 10.57 -19.97
N VAL A 307 21.74 11.28 -20.46
CA VAL A 307 21.28 11.25 -21.85
C VAL A 307 21.16 12.67 -22.42
N ASN A 308 21.11 12.78 -23.74
CA ASN A 308 20.84 14.05 -24.40
C ASN A 308 19.34 14.40 -24.26
N ALA A 309 19.00 15.25 -23.30
CA ALA A 309 17.62 15.65 -23.05
C ALA A 309 17.04 16.54 -24.17
N GLU A 310 17.88 17.23 -24.94
CA GLU A 310 17.44 18.11 -26.03
C GLU A 310 16.88 17.31 -27.21
N VAL A 311 17.55 16.23 -27.62
CA VAL A 311 17.03 15.36 -28.69
C VAL A 311 15.77 14.61 -28.23
N LEU A 312 15.66 14.25 -26.94
CA LEU A 312 14.44 13.64 -26.41
C LEU A 312 13.26 14.61 -26.45
N GLU A 313 13.49 15.89 -26.14
CA GLU A 313 12.49 16.96 -26.24
C GLU A 313 12.10 17.20 -27.71
N GLU A 314 13.07 17.28 -28.62
CA GLU A 314 12.83 17.37 -30.08
C GLU A 314 11.92 16.25 -30.57
N LEU A 315 12.24 15.00 -30.23
CA LEU A 315 11.46 13.82 -30.62
C LEU A 315 10.08 13.81 -29.99
N HIS A 316 9.97 14.22 -28.73
CA HIS A 316 8.70 14.32 -28.03
C HIS A 316 7.77 15.35 -28.70
N GLN A 317 8.30 16.52 -29.06
CA GLN A 317 7.56 17.55 -29.80
C GLN A 317 7.18 17.09 -31.21
N ALA A 318 7.98 16.23 -31.84
CA ALA A 318 7.67 15.56 -33.09
C ALA A 318 6.62 14.42 -32.95
N GLY A 319 6.15 14.14 -31.74
CA GLY A 319 5.09 13.16 -31.45
C GLY A 319 5.58 11.75 -31.13
N VAL A 320 6.89 11.54 -30.96
CA VAL A 320 7.44 10.26 -30.47
C VAL A 320 7.12 10.12 -28.98
N PRO A 321 6.51 9.00 -28.53
CA PRO A 321 6.29 8.77 -27.11
C PRO A 321 7.63 8.64 -26.36
N VAL A 322 7.83 9.47 -25.32
CA VAL A 322 9.02 9.44 -24.46
C VAL A 322 8.58 9.44 -22.99
N GLN A 323 9.06 8.47 -22.22
CA GLN A 323 8.78 8.37 -20.78
C GLN A 323 10.03 7.95 -19.97
N PRO A 324 10.36 8.60 -18.84
CA PRO A 324 9.70 9.79 -18.30
C PRO A 324 9.81 10.98 -19.27
N LEU A 325 8.97 12.00 -19.08
CA LEU A 325 8.93 13.16 -19.97
C LEU A 325 10.29 13.89 -20.02
N PRO A 326 10.74 14.40 -21.19
CA PRO A 326 12.08 14.98 -21.33
C PRO A 326 12.33 16.16 -20.38
N PHE A 327 11.30 16.96 -20.06
CA PHE A 327 11.43 18.03 -19.06
C PHE A 327 11.82 17.50 -17.68
N VAL A 328 11.33 16.32 -17.28
CA VAL A 328 11.68 15.67 -16.00
C VAL A 328 13.12 15.20 -16.04
N VAL A 329 13.57 14.64 -17.16
CA VAL A 329 14.97 14.26 -17.35
C VAL A 329 15.88 15.48 -17.19
N LYS A 330 15.54 16.59 -17.85
CA LYS A 330 16.29 17.86 -17.76
C LYS A 330 16.29 18.43 -16.34
N LEU A 331 15.14 18.37 -15.65
CA LEU A 331 15.00 18.82 -14.27
C LEU A 331 15.91 18.04 -13.32
N ILE A 332 15.99 16.72 -13.48
CA ILE A 332 16.72 15.84 -12.57
C ILE A 332 18.24 15.83 -12.86
N GLN A 333 18.64 16.07 -14.11
CA GLN A 333 20.06 16.21 -14.46
C GLN A 333 20.74 17.37 -13.73
N ASP A 334 19.99 18.41 -13.34
CA ASP A 334 20.47 19.52 -12.52
C ASP A 334 19.96 19.40 -11.08
N LYS A 335 20.80 18.86 -10.20
CA LYS A 335 20.42 18.55 -8.82
C LYS A 335 19.96 19.78 -8.02
N TYR A 336 20.50 20.98 -8.32
CA TYR A 336 20.03 22.20 -7.67
C TYR A 336 18.63 22.60 -8.15
N VAL A 337 18.37 22.54 -9.46
CA VAL A 337 17.05 22.89 -10.03
C VAL A 337 16.00 21.88 -9.59
N GLN A 338 16.35 20.59 -9.49
CA GLN A 338 15.49 19.58 -8.85
C GLN A 338 15.06 20.04 -7.45
N LYS A 339 15.99 20.48 -6.59
CA LYS A 339 15.66 20.94 -5.24
C LYS A 339 14.79 22.19 -5.23
N VAL A 340 15.09 23.18 -6.08
CA VAL A 340 14.25 24.39 -6.22
C VAL A 340 12.82 24.02 -6.63
N HIS A 341 12.66 23.10 -7.58
CA HIS A 341 11.33 22.61 -8.00
C HIS A 341 10.60 21.91 -6.85
N LEU A 342 11.27 21.02 -6.13
CA LEU A 342 10.67 20.27 -5.03
C LEU A 342 10.31 21.20 -3.85
N GLN A 343 11.16 22.18 -3.52
CA GLN A 343 10.88 23.19 -2.49
C GLN A 343 9.63 24.00 -2.82
N LYS A 344 9.47 24.41 -4.09
CA LYS A 344 8.27 25.13 -4.56
C LYS A 344 6.98 24.31 -4.38
N HIS A 345 7.07 22.98 -4.37
CA HIS A 345 5.95 22.07 -4.16
C HIS A 345 5.81 21.59 -2.70
N GLY A 346 6.50 22.23 -1.75
CA GLY A 346 6.37 21.92 -0.33
C GLY A 346 6.97 20.57 0.08
N VAL A 347 7.86 20.00 -0.74
CA VAL A 347 8.55 18.75 -0.39
C VAL A 347 9.62 19.06 0.67
N PRO A 348 9.66 18.32 1.80
CA PRO A 348 10.70 18.50 2.82
C PRO A 348 12.10 18.19 2.26
N LEU A 349 13.04 19.12 2.43
CA LEU A 349 14.41 19.03 1.94
C LEU A 349 15.37 19.57 3.01
N PRO A 350 16.65 19.13 3.05
CA PRO A 350 17.68 19.87 3.75
C PRO A 350 17.80 21.29 3.18
N ASP A 351 18.12 22.28 4.02
CA ASP A 351 18.42 23.65 3.56
C ASP A 351 19.51 23.60 2.49
N PHE A 352 19.34 24.32 1.40
CA PHE A 352 20.26 24.28 0.25
C PHE A 352 20.38 25.63 -0.43
N GLU A 353 21.57 25.92 -0.95
CA GLU A 353 21.85 27.19 -1.65
C GLU A 353 22.79 27.00 -2.84
N LYS A 354 22.62 27.86 -3.84
CA LYS A 354 23.49 27.91 -5.01
C LYS A 354 24.85 28.49 -4.63
N VAL A 355 25.91 28.00 -5.27
CA VAL A 355 27.28 28.49 -5.07
C VAL A 355 27.78 29.06 -6.40
N GLU A 356 28.02 30.36 -6.46
CA GLU A 356 28.60 31.06 -7.60
C GLU A 356 30.11 31.29 -7.41
N SER A 357 30.56 31.43 -6.15
CA SER A 357 31.95 31.70 -5.80
C SER A 357 32.39 30.98 -4.52
N GLU A 358 33.71 30.89 -4.31
CA GLU A 358 34.28 30.38 -3.05
C GLU A 358 33.89 31.27 -1.85
N ALA A 359 33.76 32.58 -2.05
CA ALA A 359 33.35 33.51 -1.00
C ALA A 359 31.93 33.23 -0.48
N ASP A 360 31.04 32.75 -1.35
CA ASP A 360 29.67 32.37 -0.98
C ASP A 360 29.69 31.28 0.10
N LEU A 361 30.60 30.31 -0.02
CA LEU A 361 30.72 29.19 0.92
C LEU A 361 31.09 29.62 2.33
N HIS A 362 31.87 30.69 2.49
CA HIS A 362 32.17 31.24 3.81
C HIS A 362 30.88 31.80 4.45
N SER A 363 30.13 32.61 3.71
CA SER A 363 28.88 33.21 4.20
C SER A 363 27.78 32.18 4.45
N ILE A 364 27.71 31.12 3.63
CA ILE A 364 26.74 30.04 3.81
C ILE A 364 27.14 29.20 5.02
N GLY A 365 28.42 28.91 5.21
CA GLY A 365 28.92 28.16 6.36
C GLY A 365 28.62 28.84 7.71
N GLU A 366 28.62 30.17 7.77
CA GLU A 366 28.20 30.92 8.97
C GLU A 366 26.71 30.72 9.32
N ARG A 367 25.85 30.50 8.32
CA ARG A 367 24.40 30.32 8.51
C ARG A 367 23.97 28.86 8.66
N PHE A 368 24.53 27.97 7.84
CA PHE A 368 24.20 26.55 7.85
C PHE A 368 24.91 25.82 9.00
N GLY A 369 26.04 26.35 9.47
CA GLY A 369 26.95 25.65 10.36
C GLY A 369 27.77 24.59 9.61
N TYR A 370 28.60 23.88 10.38
CA TYR A 370 29.44 22.81 9.88
C TYR A 370 29.17 21.49 10.65
N PRO A 371 29.37 20.32 10.02
CA PRO A 371 29.74 20.15 8.61
C PRO A 371 28.63 20.63 7.65
N MET A 372 29.00 20.91 6.40
CA MET A 372 28.07 21.12 5.29
C MET A 372 28.48 20.26 4.09
N MET A 373 27.55 19.98 3.17
CA MET A 373 27.80 19.11 2.02
C MET A 373 27.82 19.93 0.72
N LEU A 374 29.00 20.10 0.13
CA LEU A 374 29.16 20.71 -1.19
C LEU A 374 28.93 19.67 -2.28
N LYS A 375 28.12 20.00 -3.28
CA LYS A 375 27.72 19.07 -4.35
C LYS A 375 27.84 19.70 -5.74
N SER A 376 28.22 18.89 -6.72
CA SER A 376 28.13 19.21 -8.14
C SER A 376 26.68 19.20 -8.58
N ARG A 377 26.29 20.18 -9.41
CA ARG A 377 24.92 20.23 -9.95
C ARG A 377 24.64 19.16 -11.00
N TYR A 378 25.65 18.76 -11.75
CA TYR A 378 25.53 17.79 -12.86
C TYR A 378 26.53 16.65 -12.70
N GLY A 379 26.20 15.51 -13.29
CA GLY A 379 27.12 14.37 -13.44
C GLY A 379 27.51 13.69 -12.12
N ALA A 380 26.78 13.94 -11.04
CA ALA A 380 27.02 13.35 -9.73
C ALA A 380 26.36 11.97 -9.63
N TYR A 381 27.10 10.98 -9.13
CA TYR A 381 26.63 9.61 -8.88
C TYR A 381 27.60 8.87 -7.96
N ASP A 382 27.12 7.93 -7.15
CA ASP A 382 27.96 7.06 -6.30
C ASP A 382 29.05 7.86 -5.52
N GLY A 383 28.66 9.00 -4.93
CA GLY A 383 29.54 9.93 -4.20
C GLY A 383 30.41 10.87 -5.05
N LYS A 384 30.60 10.60 -6.34
CA LYS A 384 31.30 11.52 -7.23
C LYS A 384 30.50 12.79 -7.35
N GLY A 385 31.19 13.92 -7.20
CA GLY A 385 30.55 15.23 -7.17
C GLY A 385 30.16 15.70 -5.77
N ASN A 386 30.44 14.94 -4.70
CA ASN A 386 30.19 15.36 -3.33
C ASN A 386 31.51 15.65 -2.57
N ALA A 387 31.50 16.66 -1.72
CA ALA A 387 32.59 16.99 -0.81
C ALA A 387 32.04 17.50 0.52
N VAL A 388 32.39 16.79 1.60
CA VAL A 388 32.11 17.26 2.96
C VAL A 388 33.03 18.43 3.29
N VAL A 389 32.45 19.52 3.77
CA VAL A 389 33.17 20.69 4.29
C VAL A 389 33.06 20.64 5.81
N PRO A 390 34.09 20.16 6.53
CA PRO A 390 33.99 19.91 7.97
C PRO A 390 34.06 21.18 8.83
N ASN A 391 34.64 22.26 8.30
CA ASN A 391 34.83 23.55 8.95
C ASN A 391 35.21 24.59 7.88
N ALA A 392 35.34 25.87 8.29
CA ALA A 392 35.69 26.96 7.39
C ALA A 392 37.02 26.75 6.65
N GLN A 393 38.01 26.10 7.28
CA GLN A 393 39.31 25.82 6.67
C GLN A 393 39.23 24.77 5.54
N GLY A 394 38.17 23.95 5.53
CA GLY A 394 37.94 22.94 4.49
C GLY A 394 37.32 23.46 3.20
N ILE A 395 36.87 24.73 3.16
CA ILE A 395 36.13 25.32 2.03
C ILE A 395 36.96 25.28 0.74
N THR A 396 38.16 25.85 0.75
CA THR A 396 39.02 25.97 -0.45
C THR A 396 39.30 24.60 -1.05
N ALA A 397 39.67 23.62 -0.21
CA ALA A 397 39.97 22.26 -0.65
C ALA A 397 38.75 21.56 -1.28
N ALA A 398 37.55 21.72 -0.69
CA ALA A 398 36.33 21.14 -1.23
C ALA A 398 35.89 21.80 -2.54
N PHE A 399 35.98 23.13 -2.63
CA PHE A 399 35.65 23.90 -3.82
C PHE A 399 36.56 23.54 -5.00
N GLU A 400 37.88 23.44 -4.75
CA GLU A 400 38.86 22.97 -5.74
C GLU A 400 38.62 21.52 -6.16
N LYS A 401 38.41 20.61 -5.20
CA LYS A 401 38.16 19.19 -5.45
C LYS A 401 36.98 18.97 -6.41
N LEU A 402 35.92 19.75 -6.26
CA LEU A 402 34.74 19.67 -7.13
C LEU A 402 34.87 20.52 -8.41
N GLY A 403 36.01 21.16 -8.63
CA GLY A 403 36.33 21.91 -9.83
C GLY A 403 35.62 23.26 -9.92
N GLY A 404 35.30 23.88 -8.77
CA GLY A 404 34.75 25.23 -8.72
C GLY A 404 35.62 26.26 -9.44
N LYS A 405 36.96 26.17 -9.28
CA LYS A 405 37.93 27.00 -10.02
C LYS A 405 37.93 26.77 -11.54
N ALA A 406 37.49 25.58 -11.98
CA ALA A 406 37.33 25.23 -13.39
C ALA A 406 35.93 25.59 -13.93
N GLY A 407 35.14 26.37 -13.19
CA GLY A 407 33.82 26.82 -13.59
C GLY A 407 32.72 25.76 -13.48
N LYS A 408 32.95 24.64 -12.77
CA LYS A 408 31.87 23.67 -12.51
C LYS A 408 30.81 24.31 -11.63
N LYS A 409 29.54 24.10 -11.99
CA LYS A 409 28.39 24.64 -11.27
C LYS A 409 28.14 23.79 -10.01
N LEU A 410 28.18 24.43 -8.85
CA LEU A 410 28.04 23.78 -7.54
C LEU A 410 26.81 24.31 -6.78
N TYR A 411 26.41 23.58 -5.76
CA TYR A 411 25.47 24.00 -4.74
C TYR A 411 25.84 23.34 -3.41
N VAL A 412 25.36 23.88 -2.30
CA VAL A 412 25.67 23.37 -0.97
C VAL A 412 24.38 23.05 -0.22
N GLU A 413 24.43 22.01 0.59
CA GLU A 413 23.36 21.60 1.49
C GLU A 413 23.85 21.66 2.93
N LYS A 414 22.95 22.08 3.82
CA LYS A 414 23.13 21.90 5.25
C LYS A 414 23.20 20.41 5.56
N TRP A 415 24.10 20.04 6.45
CA TRP A 415 24.24 18.65 6.86
C TRP A 415 22.98 18.18 7.60
N ALA A 416 22.36 17.11 7.10
CA ALA A 416 21.23 16.47 7.77
C ALA A 416 21.76 15.47 8.81
N PRO A 417 21.54 15.68 10.12
CA PRO A 417 21.93 14.72 11.16
C PRO A 417 20.91 13.58 11.21
N PHE A 418 20.93 12.73 10.18
CA PHE A 418 19.96 11.66 10.02
C PHE A 418 20.24 10.46 10.94
N LYS A 419 19.16 9.81 11.39
CA LYS A 419 19.17 8.54 12.10
C LYS A 419 19.34 7.37 11.11
N MET A 420 18.65 7.42 9.97
CA MET A 420 18.65 6.37 8.94
C MET A 420 18.46 6.96 7.54
N GLU A 421 19.01 6.29 6.52
CA GLU A 421 18.71 6.56 5.12
C GLU A 421 17.59 5.64 4.65
N LEU A 422 16.55 6.21 4.04
CA LEU A 422 15.40 5.48 3.55
C LEU A 422 15.26 5.64 2.03
N ALA A 423 14.65 4.65 1.37
CA ALA A 423 14.23 4.78 -0.01
C ALA A 423 12.81 4.25 -0.23
N VAL A 424 12.07 4.86 -1.14
CA VAL A 424 10.76 4.40 -1.61
C VAL A 424 10.72 4.44 -3.13
N MET A 425 10.39 3.30 -3.74
CA MET A 425 10.11 3.27 -5.18
C MET A 425 8.67 3.66 -5.41
N VAL A 426 8.44 4.64 -6.29
CA VAL A 426 7.12 5.12 -6.67
C VAL A 426 6.85 4.77 -8.13
N ALA A 427 5.83 3.97 -8.36
CA ALA A 427 5.29 3.70 -9.69
C ALA A 427 4.23 4.74 -10.02
N ARG A 428 4.35 5.41 -11.17
CA ARG A 428 3.36 6.33 -11.70
C ARG A 428 3.03 5.93 -13.14
N GLY A 429 1.78 5.54 -13.35
CA GLY A 429 1.25 5.17 -14.67
C GLY A 429 -0.13 5.77 -14.89
N VAL A 430 -0.88 5.15 -15.79
CA VAL A 430 -2.28 5.52 -16.08
C VAL A 430 -3.15 4.26 -16.11
N ASP A 431 -4.43 4.42 -15.78
CA ASP A 431 -5.42 3.35 -16.01
C ASP A 431 -5.93 3.36 -17.47
N GLU A 432 -6.83 2.43 -17.77
CA GLU A 432 -7.48 2.28 -19.08
C GLU A 432 -8.30 3.52 -19.50
N THR A 433 -8.68 4.38 -18.55
CA THR A 433 -9.37 5.65 -18.78
C THR A 433 -8.42 6.84 -18.84
N MET A 434 -7.10 6.59 -18.83
CA MET A 434 -6.02 7.58 -18.83
C MET A 434 -5.91 8.41 -17.55
N ASN A 435 -6.56 8.01 -16.45
CA ASN A 435 -6.37 8.67 -15.16
C ASN A 435 -5.03 8.25 -14.57
N VAL A 436 -4.33 9.21 -13.95
CA VAL A 436 -3.06 8.93 -13.28
C VAL A 436 -3.29 7.97 -12.13
N THR A 437 -2.50 6.92 -12.12
CA THR A 437 -2.45 5.95 -11.03
C THR A 437 -1.06 5.92 -10.44
N MET A 438 -0.98 5.78 -9.11
CA MET A 438 0.29 5.61 -8.43
C MET A 438 0.23 4.44 -7.44
N ARG A 439 1.37 3.80 -7.26
CA ARG A 439 1.62 2.78 -6.23
C ARG A 439 3.01 3.00 -5.65
N THR A 440 3.16 2.75 -4.37
CA THR A 440 4.45 2.77 -3.68
C THR A 440 4.86 1.36 -3.33
N TYR A 441 6.15 1.08 -3.44
CA TYR A 441 6.74 -0.10 -2.84
C TYR A 441 6.96 0.14 -1.33
N PRO A 442 7.16 -0.94 -0.56
CA PRO A 442 7.61 -0.88 0.82
C PRO A 442 8.82 0.04 0.99
N VAL A 443 8.86 0.75 2.11
CA VAL A 443 10.02 1.56 2.50
C VAL A 443 11.21 0.64 2.72
N VAL A 444 12.40 1.11 2.38
CA VAL A 444 13.64 0.35 2.52
C VAL A 444 14.60 1.15 3.37
N HIS A 445 15.23 0.52 4.36
CA HIS A 445 16.42 1.07 5.01
C HIS A 445 17.64 0.75 4.16
N THR A 446 18.39 1.78 3.76
CA THR A 446 19.56 1.66 2.90
C THR A 446 20.83 1.99 3.67
N VAL A 447 21.89 1.21 3.48
CA VAL A 447 23.23 1.54 3.99
C VAL A 447 24.13 1.88 2.81
N GLN A 448 24.79 3.03 2.88
CA GLN A 448 25.77 3.48 1.90
C GLN A 448 27.19 3.25 2.45
N ARG A 449 28.11 2.77 1.62
CA ARG A 449 29.56 2.67 1.94
C ARG A 449 30.35 3.40 0.88
N ASP A 450 31.21 4.32 1.30
CA ASP A 450 31.95 5.18 0.38
C ASP A 450 31.02 5.89 -0.62
N SER A 451 29.81 6.25 -0.16
CA SER A 451 28.71 6.83 -0.96
C SER A 451 28.15 5.92 -2.06
N VAL A 452 28.32 4.59 -1.94
CA VAL A 452 27.73 3.58 -2.82
C VAL A 452 26.76 2.70 -2.04
N CYS A 453 25.58 2.47 -2.59
CA CYS A 453 24.57 1.62 -1.95
C CYS A 453 25.12 0.20 -1.74
N PHE A 454 25.22 -0.18 -0.47
CA PHE A 454 25.75 -1.44 -0.03
C PHE A 454 24.62 -2.44 0.24
N THR A 455 23.70 -2.10 1.15
CA THR A 455 22.58 -2.97 1.52
C THR A 455 21.24 -2.24 1.54
N CYS A 456 20.17 -3.03 1.43
CA CYS A 456 18.77 -2.60 1.43
C CYS A 456 17.93 -3.61 2.21
N LEU A 457 17.33 -3.18 3.33
CA LEU A 457 16.48 -4.01 4.19
C LEU A 457 15.03 -3.51 4.15
N THR A 458 14.08 -4.42 3.93
CA THR A 458 12.65 -4.12 3.96
C THR A 458 11.82 -5.22 4.65
N PRO A 459 10.75 -4.87 5.38
CA PRO A 459 10.52 -3.54 5.96
C PRO A 459 11.70 -3.07 6.83
N PRO A 460 11.89 -1.75 7.00
CA PRO A 460 12.98 -1.22 7.80
C PRO A 460 12.78 -1.56 9.28
N VAL A 461 13.83 -2.07 9.94
CA VAL A 461 13.82 -2.35 11.39
C VAL A 461 14.04 -1.05 12.16
N GLY A 462 13.22 -0.79 13.19
CA GLY A 462 13.36 0.40 14.04
C GLY A 462 12.74 1.68 13.45
N VAL A 463 11.88 1.53 12.43
CA VAL A 463 11.09 2.60 11.82
C VAL A 463 9.60 2.25 11.96
N THR A 464 8.85 3.13 12.63
CA THR A 464 7.42 2.91 12.91
C THR A 464 6.58 2.96 11.64
N GLN A 465 5.40 2.34 11.66
CA GLN A 465 4.46 2.38 10.55
C GLN A 465 4.11 3.81 10.11
N LYS A 466 3.88 4.72 11.08
CA LYS A 466 3.62 6.15 10.82
C LYS A 466 4.77 6.83 10.07
N GLN A 467 6.01 6.50 10.42
CA GLN A 467 7.20 7.04 9.73
C GLN A 467 7.33 6.47 8.31
N GLN A 468 6.96 5.19 8.11
CA GLN A 468 6.95 4.59 6.78
C GLN A 468 5.89 5.24 5.88
N GLU A 469 4.69 5.47 6.40
CA GLU A 469 3.62 6.20 5.72
C GLU A 469 4.03 7.63 5.38
N LEU A 470 4.70 8.33 6.31
CA LEU A 470 5.26 9.65 6.06
C LEU A 470 6.29 9.63 4.92
N ALA A 471 7.21 8.67 4.91
CA ALA A 471 8.20 8.52 3.84
C ALA A 471 7.54 8.26 2.48
N GLN A 472 6.53 7.38 2.43
CA GLN A 472 5.75 7.14 1.21
C GLN A 472 4.96 8.37 0.76
N LYS A 473 4.41 9.14 1.70
CA LYS A 473 3.71 10.40 1.41
C LYS A 473 4.67 11.44 0.81
N VAL A 474 5.82 11.67 1.45
CA VAL A 474 6.86 12.58 0.93
C VAL A 474 7.30 12.17 -0.48
N ALA A 475 7.54 10.87 -0.70
CA ALA A 475 7.91 10.36 -2.01
C ALA A 475 6.80 10.58 -3.05
N THR A 476 5.55 10.23 -2.74
CA THR A 476 4.43 10.41 -3.69
C THR A 476 4.14 11.86 -3.99
N ASP A 477 4.19 12.75 -3.00
CA ASP A 477 3.99 14.19 -3.21
C ASP A 477 5.09 14.79 -4.08
N ALA A 478 6.34 14.37 -3.89
CA ALA A 478 7.44 14.75 -4.78
C ALA A 478 7.19 14.28 -6.23
N ILE A 479 6.77 13.03 -6.45
CA ILE A 479 6.52 12.51 -7.80
C ILE A 479 5.29 13.15 -8.45
N LYS A 480 4.26 13.54 -7.69
CA LYS A 480 3.10 14.29 -8.24
C LYS A 480 3.54 15.58 -8.93
N SER A 481 4.58 16.25 -8.41
CA SER A 481 5.11 17.51 -8.97
C SER A 481 5.69 17.38 -10.39
N PHE A 482 5.98 16.15 -10.83
CA PHE A 482 6.48 15.86 -12.19
C PHE A 482 5.33 15.54 -13.15
N GLY A 483 4.26 16.37 -13.15
CA GLY A 483 2.98 16.15 -13.86
C GLY A 483 3.05 15.25 -15.10
N ASP A 484 2.10 14.34 -15.34
CA ASP A 484 2.05 13.36 -16.45
C ASP A 484 3.27 12.45 -16.74
N ALA A 485 4.43 12.64 -16.11
CA ALA A 485 5.56 11.73 -16.28
C ALA A 485 5.26 10.35 -15.71
N ARG A 486 5.63 9.32 -16.46
CA ARG A 486 5.33 7.91 -16.16
C ARG A 486 6.61 7.13 -16.00
N GLY A 487 6.52 6.08 -15.19
CA GLY A 487 7.61 5.17 -14.93
C GLY A 487 7.72 4.85 -13.44
N ILE A 488 8.92 4.42 -13.08
CA ILE A 488 9.32 4.17 -11.69
C ILE A 488 10.28 5.29 -11.32
N PHE A 489 10.13 5.79 -10.10
CA PHE A 489 10.98 6.81 -9.54
C PHE A 489 11.57 6.28 -8.23
N GLY A 490 12.90 6.25 -8.15
CA GLY A 490 13.60 6.00 -6.91
C GLY A 490 13.70 7.28 -6.10
N VAL A 491 13.10 7.32 -4.92
CA VAL A 491 13.16 8.47 -4.02
C VAL A 491 14.00 8.11 -2.79
N GLU A 492 15.12 8.78 -2.61
CA GLU A 492 16.01 8.64 -1.45
C GLU A 492 15.72 9.73 -0.42
N MET A 493 15.76 9.37 0.86
CA MET A 493 15.33 10.20 1.98
C MET A 493 16.21 9.97 3.21
N PHE A 494 16.16 10.94 4.11
CA PHE A 494 16.76 10.89 5.43
C PHE A 494 15.66 10.88 6.49
N LEU A 495 15.68 9.90 7.38
CA LEU A 495 14.88 9.91 8.61
C LEU A 495 15.71 10.56 9.72
N LEU A 496 15.22 11.64 10.31
CA LEU A 496 15.90 12.34 11.41
C LEU A 496 15.54 11.72 12.78
N HIS A 497 16.29 12.10 13.81
CA HIS A 497 16.08 11.61 15.18
C HIS A 497 14.73 12.00 15.79
N ASP A 498 14.15 13.12 15.35
CA ASP A 498 12.81 13.58 15.75
C ASP A 498 11.67 12.87 14.99
N GLY A 499 12.00 11.98 14.06
CA GLY A 499 11.05 11.23 13.24
C GLY A 499 10.61 11.94 11.96
N SER A 500 11.09 13.15 11.67
CA SER A 500 10.84 13.83 10.41
C SER A 500 11.60 13.18 9.24
N VAL A 501 11.09 13.37 8.02
CA VAL A 501 11.66 12.80 6.79
C VAL A 501 12.03 13.93 5.83
N LEU A 502 13.29 13.96 5.38
CA LEU A 502 13.78 14.89 4.37
C LEU A 502 14.13 14.15 3.09
N LEU A 503 13.72 14.66 1.93
CA LEU A 503 14.10 14.08 0.64
C LEU A 503 15.55 14.46 0.30
N ASN A 504 16.36 13.44 -0.04
CA ASN A 504 17.74 13.62 -0.50
C ASN A 504 17.79 13.87 -2.00
N GLU A 505 17.35 12.88 -2.80
CA GLU A 505 17.33 12.96 -4.25
C GLU A 505 16.28 12.04 -4.90
N ILE A 506 16.01 12.27 -6.19
CA ILE A 506 15.12 11.44 -7.03
C ILE A 506 15.85 10.98 -8.29
N ALA A 507 15.66 9.70 -8.63
CA ALA A 507 16.07 9.07 -9.89
C ALA A 507 14.82 8.63 -10.68
N PRO A 508 14.59 9.09 -11.93
CA PRO A 508 13.35 8.86 -12.68
C PRO A 508 13.42 7.57 -13.50
N ARG A 509 13.79 6.48 -12.83
CA ARG A 509 14.09 5.18 -13.40
C ARG A 509 13.99 4.11 -12.31
N PRO A 510 13.96 2.82 -12.68
CA PRO A 510 14.27 1.76 -11.73
C PRO A 510 15.58 2.07 -10.98
N HIS A 511 15.58 1.76 -9.68
CA HIS A 511 16.65 2.14 -8.78
C HIS A 511 17.27 0.93 -8.09
N ASN A 512 18.54 1.08 -7.70
CA ASN A 512 19.31 0.03 -7.04
C ASN A 512 18.63 -0.45 -5.75
N THR A 513 18.10 0.50 -4.98
CA THR A 513 17.40 0.23 -3.73
C THR A 513 16.05 -0.48 -3.91
N GLY A 514 15.58 -0.64 -5.15
CA GLY A 514 14.39 -1.41 -5.49
C GLY A 514 14.67 -2.83 -5.99
N HIS A 515 15.92 -3.30 -6.05
CA HIS A 515 16.22 -4.63 -6.64
C HIS A 515 15.62 -5.79 -5.85
N TYR A 516 15.45 -5.63 -4.53
CA TYR A 516 14.75 -6.60 -3.68
C TYR A 516 13.34 -6.97 -4.19
N THR A 517 12.71 -6.08 -4.97
CA THR A 517 11.33 -6.28 -5.48
C THR A 517 11.22 -7.48 -6.40
N ILE A 518 12.33 -7.95 -7.01
CA ILE A 518 12.35 -9.13 -7.89
C ILE A 518 11.95 -10.38 -7.10
N GLU A 519 12.55 -10.61 -5.93
CA GLU A 519 12.26 -11.78 -5.09
C GLU A 519 11.09 -11.55 -4.12
N ALA A 520 10.84 -10.30 -3.72
CA ALA A 520 10.03 -10.03 -2.54
C ALA A 520 8.62 -9.49 -2.82
N CYS A 521 8.33 -8.93 -4.00
CA CYS A 521 7.09 -8.18 -4.26
C CYS A 521 6.14 -8.87 -5.24
N GLY A 522 4.90 -8.37 -5.29
CA GLY A 522 3.88 -8.79 -6.25
C GLY A 522 4.32 -8.71 -7.71
N VAL A 523 4.81 -7.54 -8.08
CA VAL A 523 5.41 -7.18 -9.37
C VAL A 523 6.70 -6.41 -9.10
N ASP A 524 7.77 -6.81 -9.77
CA ASP A 524 9.07 -6.15 -9.62
C ASP A 524 9.08 -4.76 -10.25
N GLN A 525 9.98 -3.89 -9.80
CA GLN A 525 10.05 -2.52 -10.30
C GLN A 525 10.28 -2.42 -11.82
N PHE A 526 10.87 -3.43 -12.46
CA PHE A 526 11.16 -3.37 -13.89
C PHE A 526 9.92 -3.66 -14.73
N GLU A 527 9.18 -4.72 -14.37
CA GLU A 527 7.87 -5.00 -14.95
C GLU A 527 6.91 -3.83 -14.69
N GLN A 528 6.94 -3.28 -13.47
CA GLN A 528 6.10 -2.14 -13.10
C GLN A 528 6.46 -0.89 -13.90
N HIS A 529 7.75 -0.63 -14.17
CA HIS A 529 8.19 0.44 -15.05
C HIS A 529 7.62 0.27 -16.46
N LEU A 530 7.71 -0.95 -17.03
CA LEU A 530 7.14 -1.26 -18.33
C LEU A 530 5.62 -1.03 -18.35
N ARG A 531 4.89 -1.47 -17.32
CA ARG A 531 3.46 -1.22 -17.19
C ARG A 531 3.15 0.28 -17.19
N CYS A 532 3.93 1.07 -16.44
CA CYS A 532 3.76 2.52 -16.37
C CYS A 532 3.95 3.20 -17.74
N VAL A 533 5.02 2.86 -18.48
CA VAL A 533 5.34 3.52 -19.76
C VAL A 533 4.44 3.04 -20.89
N LEU A 534 4.00 1.77 -20.86
CA LEU A 534 3.08 1.19 -21.85
C LEU A 534 1.60 1.50 -21.57
N GLY A 535 1.27 2.08 -20.42
CA GLY A 535 -0.12 2.33 -20.02
C GLY A 535 -0.89 1.06 -19.67
N LEU A 536 -0.19 0.03 -19.17
CA LEU A 536 -0.82 -1.18 -18.64
C LEU A 536 -1.22 -0.97 -17.17
N PRO A 537 -2.23 -1.72 -16.67
CA PRO A 537 -2.60 -1.67 -15.26
C PRO A 537 -1.42 -1.94 -14.33
N LEU A 538 -1.26 -1.07 -13.33
CA LEU A 538 -0.24 -1.21 -12.30
C LEU A 538 -0.41 -2.52 -11.54
N GLY A 539 0.70 -3.21 -11.32
CA GLY A 539 0.76 -4.42 -10.51
C GLY A 539 0.73 -4.14 -9.01
N ASP A 540 0.64 -5.22 -8.24
CA ASP A 540 0.76 -5.18 -6.79
C ASP A 540 2.22 -4.93 -6.37
N CYS A 541 2.44 -3.85 -5.60
CA CYS A 541 3.76 -3.47 -5.10
C CYS A 541 4.02 -4.00 -3.68
N GLN A 542 3.08 -4.73 -3.06
CA GLN A 542 3.22 -5.24 -1.70
C GLN A 542 4.18 -6.43 -1.62
N LEU A 543 4.72 -6.66 -0.42
CA LEU A 543 5.56 -7.82 -0.14
C LEU A 543 4.73 -9.11 -0.17
N ARG A 544 5.30 -10.15 -0.76
CA ARG A 544 4.83 -11.54 -0.67
C ARG A 544 5.54 -12.34 0.42
N VAL A 545 6.56 -11.75 1.03
CA VAL A 545 7.41 -12.31 2.08
C VAL A 545 7.38 -11.39 3.30
N GLY A 546 7.81 -11.88 4.47
CA GLY A 546 7.83 -11.04 5.67
C GLY A 546 9.02 -10.08 5.74
N GLY A 547 10.08 -10.32 4.97
CA GLY A 547 11.18 -9.38 4.79
C GLY A 547 12.16 -9.80 3.70
N ALA A 548 12.94 -8.83 3.22
CA ALA A 548 13.99 -9.03 2.23
C ALA A 548 15.21 -8.16 2.53
N MET A 549 16.39 -8.75 2.34
CA MET A 549 17.68 -8.08 2.49
C MET A 549 18.47 -8.24 1.20
N MET A 550 18.79 -7.12 0.56
CA MET A 550 19.60 -7.08 -0.66
C MET A 550 20.99 -6.54 -0.36
N VAL A 551 22.02 -7.13 -0.97
CA VAL A 551 23.41 -6.66 -0.93
C VAL A 551 23.95 -6.49 -2.35
N ASN A 552 24.63 -5.37 -2.61
CA ASN A 552 25.33 -5.13 -3.86
C ASN A 552 26.68 -5.84 -3.90
N ILE A 553 27.00 -6.42 -5.04
CA ILE A 553 28.29 -7.06 -5.31
C ILE A 553 29.12 -6.12 -6.20
N LEU A 554 30.14 -5.51 -5.61
CA LEU A 554 31.08 -4.64 -6.32
C LEU A 554 32.30 -5.43 -6.78
N GLY A 555 32.79 -5.13 -7.97
CA GLY A 555 34.03 -5.70 -8.48
C GLY A 555 35.21 -5.32 -7.59
N GLN A 556 36.13 -6.27 -7.38
CA GLN A 556 37.35 -6.07 -6.59
C GLN A 556 38.58 -5.77 -7.47
N GLY A 557 38.48 -6.04 -8.78
CA GLY A 557 39.56 -5.90 -9.75
C GLY A 557 39.63 -7.10 -10.71
N GLU A 558 40.52 -7.02 -11.71
CA GLU A 558 40.51 -7.92 -12.86
C GLU A 558 41.47 -9.11 -12.75
N THR A 559 42.34 -9.14 -11.72
CA THR A 559 43.23 -10.30 -11.52
C THR A 559 42.42 -11.55 -11.13
N PRO A 560 42.88 -12.77 -11.43
CA PRO A 560 42.15 -13.99 -11.08
C PRO A 560 41.78 -14.10 -9.59
N GLU A 561 42.66 -13.61 -8.71
CA GLU A 561 42.39 -13.54 -7.26
C GLU A 561 41.27 -12.55 -6.93
N MET A 562 41.29 -11.35 -7.52
CA MET A 562 40.25 -10.32 -7.30
C MET A 562 38.90 -10.71 -7.89
N VAL A 563 38.89 -11.36 -9.06
CA VAL A 563 37.69 -11.97 -9.65
C VAL A 563 37.15 -13.04 -8.71
N THR A 564 38.01 -13.91 -8.17
CA THR A 564 37.61 -14.94 -7.19
C THR A 564 36.99 -14.32 -5.94
N LYS A 565 37.55 -13.23 -5.41
CA LYS A 565 36.98 -12.46 -4.30
C LYS A 565 35.62 -11.87 -4.65
N THR A 566 35.48 -11.27 -5.84
CA THR A 566 34.20 -10.73 -6.34
C THR A 566 33.11 -11.81 -6.41
N MET A 567 33.48 -13.04 -6.78
CA MET A 567 32.55 -14.17 -6.94
C MET A 567 32.26 -14.93 -5.64
N ALA A 568 33.06 -14.76 -4.58
CA ALA A 568 32.91 -15.51 -3.34
C ALA A 568 31.52 -15.35 -2.67
N PRO A 569 30.92 -14.15 -2.60
CA PRO A 569 29.55 -13.98 -2.09
C PRO A 569 28.50 -14.75 -2.88
N LEU A 570 28.64 -14.79 -4.21
CA LEU A 570 27.71 -15.53 -5.09
C LEU A 570 27.78 -17.03 -4.81
N ARG A 571 29.00 -17.58 -4.69
CA ARG A 571 29.21 -18.99 -4.32
C ARG A 571 28.60 -19.31 -2.96
N ARG A 572 28.70 -18.39 -2.01
CA ARG A 572 28.09 -18.57 -0.70
C ARG A 572 26.57 -18.50 -0.75
N ALA A 573 26.00 -17.58 -1.52
CA ALA A 573 24.56 -17.44 -1.69
C ALA A 573 23.91 -18.68 -2.32
N LEU A 574 24.61 -19.45 -3.16
CA LEU A 574 24.12 -20.74 -3.67
C LEU A 574 23.81 -21.77 -2.56
N LEU A 575 24.34 -21.58 -1.35
CA LEU A 575 24.10 -22.44 -0.19
C LEU A 575 23.06 -21.86 0.78
N VAL A 576 22.52 -20.68 0.51
CA VAL A 576 21.54 -20.00 1.35
C VAL A 576 20.15 -20.22 0.73
N PRO A 577 19.23 -20.92 1.42
CA PRO A 577 17.84 -21.02 0.96
C PRO A 577 17.22 -19.65 0.72
N ASP A 578 16.37 -19.55 -0.30
CA ASP A 578 15.65 -18.32 -0.66
C ASP A 578 16.54 -17.12 -1.05
N ALA A 579 17.80 -17.38 -1.44
CA ALA A 579 18.71 -16.39 -2.03
C ALA A 579 18.50 -16.28 -3.55
N GLY A 580 18.10 -15.09 -4.02
CA GLY A 580 18.09 -14.69 -5.42
C GLY A 580 19.45 -14.08 -5.82
N ILE A 581 20.07 -14.63 -6.86
CA ILE A 581 21.37 -14.18 -7.37
C ILE A 581 21.20 -13.50 -8.73
N HIS A 582 21.67 -12.26 -8.84
CA HIS A 582 21.63 -11.49 -10.07
C HIS A 582 23.04 -11.06 -10.48
N TRP A 583 23.61 -11.76 -11.45
CA TRP A 583 24.87 -11.36 -12.08
C TRP A 583 24.62 -10.65 -13.40
N TYR A 584 25.16 -9.44 -13.56
CA TYR A 584 24.76 -8.58 -14.68
C TYR A 584 25.47 -8.90 -16.00
N GLY A 585 26.40 -9.87 -16.02
CA GLY A 585 27.11 -10.25 -17.25
C GLY A 585 28.05 -9.16 -17.79
N LYS A 586 28.52 -8.25 -16.95
CA LYS A 586 29.45 -7.18 -17.36
C LYS A 586 30.81 -7.78 -17.74
N GLU A 587 31.37 -7.31 -18.85
CA GLU A 587 32.74 -7.63 -19.25
C GLU A 587 33.75 -7.03 -18.24
N GLY A 588 34.66 -7.87 -17.75
CA GLY A 588 35.67 -7.52 -16.75
C GLY A 588 35.11 -7.26 -15.33
N CYS A 589 35.92 -7.50 -14.30
CA CYS A 589 35.58 -7.19 -12.90
C CYS A 589 36.26 -5.89 -12.45
N VAL A 590 35.78 -4.75 -12.92
CA VAL A 590 36.37 -3.44 -12.57
C VAL A 590 36.13 -3.10 -11.10
N LYS A 591 37.18 -2.62 -10.40
CA LYS A 591 37.08 -2.22 -8.99
C LYS A 591 35.99 -1.17 -8.77
N GLY A 592 35.09 -1.41 -7.81
CA GLY A 592 33.99 -0.51 -7.45
C GLY A 592 32.80 -0.53 -8.42
N ARG A 593 32.86 -1.26 -9.55
CA ARG A 593 31.74 -1.39 -10.49
C ARG A 593 30.71 -2.37 -9.92
N LYS A 594 29.42 -2.01 -9.93
CA LYS A 594 28.32 -2.90 -9.55
C LYS A 594 28.26 -4.08 -10.53
N MET A 595 28.65 -5.27 -10.09
CA MET A 595 28.73 -6.49 -10.92
C MET A 595 27.49 -7.39 -10.79
N GLY A 596 26.82 -7.31 -9.65
CA GLY A 596 25.59 -8.04 -9.37
C GLY A 596 24.94 -7.58 -8.07
N HIS A 597 23.86 -8.26 -7.70
CA HIS A 597 23.30 -8.17 -6.36
C HIS A 597 22.79 -9.55 -5.91
N ILE A 598 22.59 -9.69 -4.60
CA ILE A 598 22.02 -10.88 -3.98
C ILE A 598 20.89 -10.40 -3.08
N THR A 599 19.71 -10.99 -3.20
CA THR A 599 18.56 -10.75 -2.31
C THR A 599 18.29 -12.03 -1.54
N VAL A 600 18.17 -11.95 -0.21
CA VAL A 600 17.69 -13.07 0.62
C VAL A 600 16.35 -12.66 1.22
N THR A 601 15.36 -13.53 1.12
CA THR A 601 14.03 -13.31 1.72
C THR A 601 13.87 -14.08 3.02
N GLY A 602 12.89 -13.68 3.83
CA GLY A 602 12.57 -14.34 5.08
C GLY A 602 11.15 -14.03 5.54
N PHE A 603 10.71 -14.74 6.59
CA PHE A 603 9.40 -14.53 7.20
C PHE A 603 9.31 -13.25 8.04
N THR A 604 10.44 -12.57 8.28
CA THR A 604 10.56 -11.26 8.92
C THR A 604 11.82 -10.57 8.38
N PRO A 605 11.98 -9.24 8.53
CA PRO A 605 13.25 -8.56 8.20
C PRO A 605 14.45 -9.15 8.94
N ALA A 606 14.27 -9.51 10.22
CA ALA A 606 15.30 -10.09 11.05
C ALA A 606 15.73 -11.49 10.54
N ALA A 607 14.78 -12.30 10.07
CA ALA A 607 15.08 -13.61 9.48
C ALA A 607 15.86 -13.47 8.16
N ALA A 608 15.48 -12.53 7.30
CA ALA A 608 16.21 -12.24 6.06
C ALA A 608 17.64 -11.76 6.34
N LEU A 609 17.80 -10.90 7.35
CA LEU A 609 19.08 -10.40 7.82
C LEU A 609 20.00 -11.52 8.35
N GLU A 610 19.45 -12.44 9.14
CA GLU A 610 20.23 -13.57 9.66
C GLU A 610 20.61 -14.55 8.54
N ALA A 611 19.69 -14.83 7.61
CA ALA A 611 19.94 -15.73 6.49
C ALA A 611 21.01 -15.19 5.52
N ILE A 612 21.11 -13.87 5.33
CA ILE A 612 22.14 -13.27 4.47
C ILE A 612 23.51 -13.18 5.14
N ARG A 613 23.61 -13.32 6.47
CA ARG A 613 24.85 -13.15 7.24
C ARG A 613 26.06 -13.90 6.64
N PRO A 614 25.96 -15.16 6.20
CA PRO A 614 27.10 -15.84 5.58
C PRO A 614 27.55 -15.21 4.26
N VAL A 615 26.64 -14.61 3.49
CA VAL A 615 26.96 -13.86 2.26
C VAL A 615 27.70 -12.58 2.62
N LEU A 616 27.25 -11.84 3.64
CA LEU A 616 27.94 -10.62 4.11
C LEU A 616 29.36 -10.91 4.59
N VAL A 617 29.57 -12.00 5.33
CA VAL A 617 30.92 -12.48 5.72
C VAL A 617 31.78 -12.77 4.49
N ALA A 618 31.21 -13.32 3.43
CA ALA A 618 31.96 -13.55 2.19
C ALA A 618 32.29 -12.25 1.42
N VAL A 619 31.57 -11.15 1.69
CA VAL A 619 31.86 -9.82 1.11
C VAL A 619 32.98 -9.11 1.87
N ASP A 620 32.92 -9.12 3.22
CA ASP A 620 33.75 -8.27 4.09
C ASP A 620 34.78 -9.02 4.95
N GLY A 621 34.79 -10.36 4.93
CA GLY A 621 35.54 -11.20 5.87
C GLY A 621 34.86 -11.30 7.24
N ASP A 622 35.58 -11.83 8.24
CA ASP A 622 35.04 -12.13 9.57
C ASP A 622 34.61 -10.86 10.37
N ASP A 623 35.08 -9.68 9.97
CA ASP A 623 34.67 -8.37 10.54
C ASP A 623 33.27 -7.91 10.08
N ALA A 624 32.58 -8.68 9.23
CA ALA A 624 31.26 -8.31 8.71
C ALA A 624 30.24 -7.96 9.83
N ALA A 625 30.32 -8.64 10.98
CA ALA A 625 29.40 -8.39 12.10
C ALA A 625 29.56 -7.00 12.74
N SER A 626 30.75 -6.39 12.70
CA SER A 626 31.01 -5.05 13.26
C SER A 626 30.87 -3.92 12.23
N LYS A 627 31.01 -4.22 10.93
CA LYS A 627 31.03 -3.21 9.84
C LYS A 627 29.68 -2.95 9.17
N HIS A 628 28.65 -3.71 9.48
CA HIS A 628 27.40 -3.68 8.71
C HIS A 628 26.20 -3.09 9.46
N ASP A 629 26.36 -2.63 10.71
CA ASP A 629 25.24 -2.35 11.63
C ASP A 629 24.15 -3.44 11.56
N VAL A 630 24.58 -4.66 11.25
CA VAL A 630 23.75 -5.86 11.26
C VAL A 630 23.71 -6.23 12.73
N PRO A 631 22.57 -6.08 13.44
CA PRO A 631 22.48 -6.46 14.83
C PRO A 631 23.12 -7.85 15.05
N THR A 632 24.16 -7.86 15.88
CA THR A 632 24.97 -9.05 16.18
C THR A 632 24.21 -10.04 17.05
N LYS A 633 23.16 -9.56 17.74
CA LYS A 633 22.10 -10.38 18.30
C LYS A 633 20.95 -10.46 17.30
N PRO A 634 20.39 -11.65 17.02
CA PRO A 634 19.15 -11.75 16.26
C PRO A 634 18.09 -10.89 16.94
N SER A 635 17.43 -10.01 16.18
CA SER A 635 16.35 -9.18 16.70
C SER A 635 15.26 -10.08 17.30
N PRO A 636 14.74 -9.75 18.50
CA PRO A 636 13.81 -10.62 19.19
C PRO A 636 12.51 -10.75 18.38
N SER A 637 12.12 -11.98 18.07
CA SER A 637 10.85 -12.30 17.41
C SER A 637 9.71 -12.42 18.42
N VAL A 638 10.03 -12.67 19.69
CA VAL A 638 9.07 -12.79 20.80
C VAL A 638 9.47 -11.87 21.94
N GLY A 639 8.51 -11.12 22.48
CA GLY A 639 8.72 -10.31 23.69
C GLY A 639 8.17 -11.04 24.91
N ILE A 640 9.00 -11.30 25.93
CA ILE A 640 8.57 -11.83 27.22
C ILE A 640 8.57 -10.68 28.22
N ILE A 641 7.40 -10.31 28.73
CA ILE A 641 7.27 -9.24 29.73
C ILE A 641 6.61 -9.74 30.99
N MET A 642 6.99 -9.16 32.11
CA MET A 642 6.43 -9.49 33.41
C MET A 642 6.26 -8.27 34.32
N GLY A 643 5.26 -8.31 35.20
CA GLY A 643 4.92 -7.19 36.08
C GLY A 643 5.96 -6.91 37.16
N SER A 644 6.69 -7.95 37.59
CA SER A 644 7.81 -7.87 38.52
C SER A 644 8.84 -8.98 38.24
N ASP A 645 10.08 -8.77 38.67
CA ASP A 645 11.12 -9.79 38.78
C ASP A 645 10.70 -11.06 39.55
N SER A 646 9.81 -10.95 40.54
CA SER A 646 9.25 -12.10 41.26
C SER A 646 8.43 -13.07 40.39
N ASP A 647 8.01 -12.65 39.20
CA ASP A 647 7.32 -13.51 38.22
C ASP A 647 8.31 -14.36 37.39
N LEU A 648 9.60 -13.98 37.35
CA LEU A 648 10.64 -14.63 36.53
C LEU A 648 10.77 -16.15 36.75
N PRO A 649 10.67 -16.70 37.99
CA PRO A 649 10.71 -18.15 38.20
C PRO A 649 9.65 -18.93 37.43
N THR A 650 8.50 -18.30 37.15
CA THR A 650 7.46 -18.87 36.28
C THR A 650 7.78 -18.58 34.81
N MET A 651 8.11 -17.34 34.48
CA MET A 651 8.26 -16.90 33.09
C MET A 651 9.48 -17.48 32.36
N LYS A 652 10.51 -17.91 33.09
CA LYS A 652 11.71 -18.56 32.50
C LYS A 652 11.36 -19.80 31.66
N ASP A 653 10.25 -20.48 31.97
CA ASP A 653 9.88 -21.70 31.24
C ASP A 653 9.40 -21.37 29.80
N ALA A 654 8.84 -20.17 29.58
CA ALA A 654 8.58 -19.69 28.22
C ALA A 654 9.89 -19.46 27.45
N ALA A 655 10.86 -18.79 28.10
CA ALA A 655 12.18 -18.52 27.54
C ALA A 655 12.91 -19.83 27.15
N GLN A 656 12.90 -20.84 28.03
CA GLN A 656 13.50 -22.14 27.75
C GLN A 656 12.90 -22.82 26.52
N VAL A 657 11.57 -22.76 26.35
CA VAL A 657 10.92 -23.30 25.15
C VAL A 657 11.37 -22.56 23.90
N LEU A 658 11.50 -21.23 23.95
CA LEU A 658 11.98 -20.47 22.80
C LEU A 658 13.43 -20.80 22.46
N ASP A 659 14.29 -21.01 23.48
CA ASP A 659 15.67 -21.48 23.31
C ASP A 659 15.72 -22.85 22.61
N ASP A 660 14.90 -23.82 23.05
CA ASP A 660 14.83 -25.16 22.46
C ASP A 660 14.42 -25.13 20.97
N PHE A 661 13.61 -24.14 20.58
CA PHE A 661 13.17 -23.94 19.20
C PHE A 661 14.09 -23.01 18.40
N GLY A 662 15.09 -22.41 19.03
CA GLY A 662 16.00 -21.44 18.42
C GLY A 662 15.28 -20.18 17.95
N ILE A 663 14.32 -19.68 18.73
CA ILE A 663 13.56 -18.46 18.45
C ILE A 663 14.15 -17.33 19.31
N PRO A 664 14.66 -16.24 18.70
CA PRO A 664 15.20 -15.13 19.46
C PRO A 664 14.09 -14.40 20.22
N TYR A 665 14.34 -14.04 21.47
CA TYR A 665 13.40 -13.32 22.32
C TYR A 665 14.09 -12.27 23.16
N GLU A 666 13.30 -11.33 23.67
CA GLU A 666 13.69 -10.41 24.73
C GLU A 666 12.91 -10.72 26.00
N ILE A 667 13.48 -10.40 27.15
CA ILE A 667 12.84 -10.57 28.46
C ILE A 667 13.01 -9.30 29.29
N SER A 668 11.92 -8.73 29.80
CA SER A 668 11.95 -7.46 30.54
C SER A 668 10.86 -7.36 31.62
N VAL A 669 11.10 -6.50 32.61
CA VAL A 669 10.10 -6.14 33.63
C VAL A 669 9.34 -4.90 33.15
N VAL A 670 8.04 -5.04 32.91
CA VAL A 670 7.14 -4.00 32.43
C VAL A 670 5.91 -3.99 33.35
N SER A 671 5.76 -2.95 34.16
CA SER A 671 4.68 -2.90 35.16
C SER A 671 3.54 -1.99 34.68
N ALA A 672 2.36 -2.57 34.45
CA ALA A 672 1.18 -1.81 34.04
C ALA A 672 0.77 -0.73 35.05
N HIS A 673 1.04 -0.94 36.35
CA HIS A 673 0.62 -0.03 37.42
C HIS A 673 1.71 0.94 37.86
N ARG A 674 2.98 0.56 37.72
CA ARG A 674 4.12 1.36 38.22
C ARG A 674 4.86 2.09 37.11
N THR A 675 4.87 1.55 35.89
CA THR A 675 5.54 2.13 34.72
C THR A 675 4.63 2.14 33.48
N PRO A 676 3.42 2.75 33.57
CA PRO A 676 2.42 2.70 32.50
C PRO A 676 2.90 3.34 31.18
N GLU A 677 3.69 4.41 31.24
CA GLU A 677 4.27 5.06 30.05
C GLU A 677 5.25 4.13 29.32
N TYR A 678 6.12 3.46 30.07
CA TYR A 678 7.04 2.48 29.49
C TYR A 678 6.31 1.26 28.92
N MET A 679 5.24 0.80 29.57
CA MET A 679 4.38 -0.27 29.03
C MET A 679 3.70 0.16 27.73
N TYR A 680 3.20 1.40 27.67
CA TYR A 680 2.60 1.97 26.48
C TYR A 680 3.62 2.03 25.33
N GLU A 681 4.80 2.59 25.58
CA GLU A 681 5.89 2.64 24.60
C GLU A 681 6.30 1.24 24.14
N TYR A 682 6.47 0.30 25.07
CA TYR A 682 6.84 -1.09 24.77
C TYR A 682 5.83 -1.74 23.81
N ALA A 683 4.53 -1.66 24.13
CA ALA A 683 3.46 -2.30 23.37
C ALA A 683 3.28 -1.67 21.98
N THR A 684 3.29 -0.34 21.91
CA THR A 684 3.06 0.40 20.65
C THR A 684 4.25 0.33 19.69
N THR A 685 5.46 0.10 20.19
CA THR A 685 6.67 -0.02 19.36
C THR A 685 7.06 -1.47 19.04
N ALA A 686 6.47 -2.47 19.69
CA ALA A 686 6.88 -3.87 19.59
C ALA A 686 6.96 -4.39 18.14
N GLU A 687 5.94 -4.11 17.32
CA GLU A 687 5.90 -4.52 15.92
C GLU A 687 7.05 -3.91 15.11
N ALA A 688 7.30 -2.61 15.28
CA ALA A 688 8.40 -1.90 14.60
C ALA A 688 9.80 -2.39 15.04
N ARG A 689 9.89 -3.01 16.23
CA ARG A 689 11.12 -3.67 16.72
C ARG A 689 11.28 -5.10 16.18
N GLY A 690 10.31 -5.60 15.40
CA GLY A 690 10.34 -6.92 14.77
C GLY A 690 9.72 -8.04 15.62
N ILE A 691 9.03 -7.69 16.72
CA ILE A 691 8.33 -8.66 17.57
C ILE A 691 7.05 -9.11 16.85
N ASN A 692 6.77 -10.41 16.91
CA ASN A 692 5.62 -11.04 16.27
C ASN A 692 4.62 -11.60 17.28
N VAL A 693 5.07 -11.89 18.52
CA VAL A 693 4.24 -12.41 19.61
C VAL A 693 4.73 -11.82 20.92
N ILE A 694 3.82 -11.43 21.81
CA ILE A 694 4.16 -11.00 23.17
C ILE A 694 3.62 -12.03 24.17
N ILE A 695 4.48 -12.49 25.09
CA ILE A 695 4.13 -13.32 26.23
C ILE A 695 4.18 -12.43 27.47
N ALA A 696 3.04 -12.20 28.11
CA ALA A 696 2.91 -11.32 29.26
C ALA A 696 2.50 -12.10 30.51
N GLY A 697 3.33 -12.06 31.55
CA GLY A 697 3.07 -12.68 32.85
C GLY A 697 2.74 -11.65 33.92
N ALA A 698 1.70 -11.91 34.71
CA ALA A 698 1.41 -11.11 35.89
C ALA A 698 0.64 -11.90 36.96
N GLY A 699 0.93 -11.58 38.22
CA GLY A 699 0.20 -12.06 39.40
C GLY A 699 -0.70 -10.98 40.02
N GLY A 700 -1.73 -11.38 40.77
CA GLY A 700 -2.59 -10.44 41.50
C GLY A 700 -3.59 -9.73 40.58
N ALA A 701 -3.58 -8.39 40.60
CA ALA A 701 -4.31 -7.55 39.64
C ALA A 701 -3.60 -7.58 38.27
N ALA A 702 -3.67 -8.72 37.58
CA ALA A 702 -2.87 -9.09 36.42
C ALA A 702 -3.27 -8.37 35.12
N HIS A 703 -3.30 -7.04 35.13
CA HIS A 703 -3.73 -6.21 34.00
C HIS A 703 -2.75 -6.18 32.82
N LEU A 704 -1.48 -6.53 33.05
CA LEU A 704 -0.41 -6.35 32.03
C LEU A 704 -0.76 -6.99 30.67
N PRO A 705 -1.19 -8.26 30.57
CA PRO A 705 -1.50 -8.85 29.27
C PRO A 705 -2.64 -8.14 28.54
N GLY A 706 -3.70 -7.77 29.27
CA GLY A 706 -4.85 -7.09 28.70
C GLY A 706 -4.55 -5.67 28.23
N MET A 707 -3.77 -4.92 29.01
CA MET A 707 -3.33 -3.57 28.66
C MET A 707 -2.43 -3.56 27.43
N VAL A 708 -1.49 -4.51 27.34
CA VAL A 708 -0.62 -4.63 26.17
C VAL A 708 -1.42 -5.02 24.93
N ALA A 709 -2.36 -5.97 25.04
CA ALA A 709 -3.23 -6.37 23.93
C ALA A 709 -4.09 -5.22 23.40
N ALA A 710 -4.44 -4.24 24.24
CA ALA A 710 -5.20 -3.06 23.83
C ALA A 710 -4.37 -2.06 23.00
N LEU A 711 -3.04 -2.17 23.02
CA LEU A 711 -2.10 -1.19 22.47
C LEU A 711 -1.30 -1.72 21.27
N THR A 712 -1.49 -2.98 20.89
CA THR A 712 -0.70 -3.62 19.84
C THR A 712 -1.58 -4.54 18.97
N PRO A 713 -1.33 -4.60 17.65
CA PRO A 713 -1.99 -5.58 16.78
C PRO A 713 -1.40 -6.99 16.93
N LEU A 714 -0.26 -7.12 17.64
CA LEU A 714 0.42 -8.39 17.81
C LEU A 714 -0.36 -9.34 18.73
N PRO A 715 -0.34 -10.67 18.46
CA PRO A 715 -0.86 -11.66 19.39
C PRO A 715 -0.22 -11.55 20.78
N VAL A 716 -1.07 -11.42 21.80
CA VAL A 716 -0.65 -11.43 23.21
C VAL A 716 -1.08 -12.73 23.87
N ILE A 717 -0.12 -13.43 24.47
CA ILE A 717 -0.32 -14.62 25.28
C ILE A 717 -0.20 -14.24 26.75
N GLY A 718 -1.28 -14.41 27.50
CA GLY A 718 -1.31 -14.11 28.93
C GLY A 718 -0.95 -15.33 29.77
N VAL A 719 0.01 -15.18 30.68
CA VAL A 719 0.41 -16.18 31.67
C VAL A 719 -0.08 -15.75 33.05
N PRO A 720 -1.15 -16.36 33.59
CA PRO A 720 -1.58 -16.08 34.95
C PRO A 720 -0.54 -16.58 35.95
N VAL A 721 0.16 -15.68 36.63
CA VAL A 721 1.13 -16.07 37.65
C VAL A 721 0.40 -16.40 38.95
N LYS A 722 0.82 -17.47 39.61
CA LYS A 722 0.19 -17.97 40.83
C LYS A 722 0.39 -16.96 41.97
N SER A 723 -0.71 -16.31 42.38
CA SER A 723 -0.73 -15.44 43.55
C SER A 723 -0.78 -16.25 44.85
N SER A 724 -0.29 -15.68 45.95
CA SER A 724 -0.40 -16.29 47.29
C SER A 724 -1.82 -16.25 47.86
N ALA A 725 -2.60 -15.22 47.51
CA ALA A 725 -3.93 -14.99 48.08
C ALA A 725 -5.00 -15.91 47.49
N LEU A 726 -5.02 -16.08 46.15
CA LEU A 726 -6.09 -16.79 45.44
C LEU A 726 -5.58 -17.88 44.51
N SER A 727 -4.35 -18.36 44.75
CA SER A 727 -3.70 -19.42 43.95
C SER A 727 -3.68 -19.14 42.45
N GLY A 728 -3.67 -17.85 42.06
CA GLY A 728 -3.68 -17.41 40.66
C GLY A 728 -5.06 -17.35 39.99
N ASN A 729 -6.17 -17.62 40.70
CA ASN A 729 -7.52 -17.45 40.13
C ASN A 729 -7.83 -15.97 39.83
N ASP A 730 -7.35 -15.07 40.68
CA ASP A 730 -7.35 -13.62 40.43
C ASP A 730 -6.63 -13.28 39.13
N SER A 731 -5.41 -13.79 38.95
CA SER A 731 -4.64 -13.59 37.73
C SER A 731 -5.37 -14.17 36.50
N LEU A 732 -5.91 -15.38 36.62
CA LEU A 732 -6.59 -16.06 35.51
C LEU A 732 -7.83 -15.29 35.08
N LEU A 733 -8.70 -14.93 36.03
CA LEU A 733 -9.94 -14.21 35.74
C LEU A 733 -9.64 -12.81 35.18
N SER A 734 -8.58 -12.15 35.64
CA SER A 734 -8.14 -10.86 35.11
C SER A 734 -7.65 -10.93 33.67
N ILE A 735 -7.08 -12.06 33.24
CA ILE A 735 -6.46 -12.20 31.91
C ILE A 735 -7.45 -12.80 30.90
N VAL A 736 -8.26 -13.78 31.32
CA VAL A 736 -9.17 -14.50 30.41
C VAL A 736 -10.41 -13.68 30.04
N GLN A 737 -10.85 -12.78 30.93
CA GLN A 737 -12.07 -11.98 30.74
C GLN A 737 -11.79 -10.65 30.03
N MET A 738 -11.42 -10.72 28.75
CA MET A 738 -11.18 -9.54 27.94
C MET A 738 -12.43 -9.05 27.20
N PRO A 739 -12.63 -7.73 27.05
CA PRO A 739 -13.72 -7.18 26.26
C PRO A 739 -13.60 -7.56 24.78
N LYS A 740 -14.73 -7.55 24.08
CA LYS A 740 -14.79 -7.74 22.62
C LYS A 740 -13.83 -6.76 21.93
N GLY A 741 -12.98 -7.28 21.05
CA GLY A 741 -12.00 -6.49 20.29
C GLY A 741 -10.57 -6.55 20.81
N ILE A 742 -10.35 -6.95 22.07
CA ILE A 742 -9.00 -7.03 22.68
C ILE A 742 -8.70 -8.48 23.15
N PRO A 743 -8.54 -9.46 22.25
CA PRO A 743 -8.33 -10.84 22.64
C PRO A 743 -6.97 -11.07 23.29
N VAL A 744 -6.93 -11.88 24.36
CA VAL A 744 -5.69 -12.41 24.97
C VAL A 744 -5.76 -13.93 24.98
N ALA A 745 -4.74 -14.59 24.43
CA ALA A 745 -4.62 -16.04 24.48
C ALA A 745 -4.12 -16.46 25.87
N THR A 746 -5.03 -16.90 26.74
CA THR A 746 -4.71 -17.21 28.14
C THR A 746 -4.30 -18.67 28.30
N VAL A 747 -3.13 -18.93 28.90
CA VAL A 747 -2.68 -20.28 29.27
C VAL A 747 -3.06 -20.63 30.71
N ALA A 748 -2.86 -21.89 31.11
CA ALA A 748 -3.11 -22.32 32.48
C ALA A 748 -2.22 -21.56 33.49
N ILE A 749 -2.70 -21.44 34.73
CA ILE A 749 -2.00 -20.76 35.83
C ILE A 749 -0.58 -21.34 35.98
N GLY A 750 0.42 -20.47 35.95
CA GLY A 750 1.83 -20.80 36.09
C GLY A 750 2.46 -21.51 34.89
N ASN A 751 1.74 -21.72 33.78
CA ASN A 751 2.22 -22.54 32.67
C ASN A 751 2.85 -21.72 31.54
N ALA A 752 3.97 -21.05 31.86
CA ALA A 752 4.70 -20.26 30.86
C ALA A 752 5.30 -21.12 29.74
N ALA A 753 5.64 -22.40 30.00
CA ALA A 753 6.08 -23.34 28.96
C ALA A 753 5.04 -23.44 27.82
N ASN A 754 3.75 -23.59 28.16
CA ASN A 754 2.69 -23.61 27.15
C ASN A 754 2.54 -22.27 26.42
N ALA A 755 2.85 -21.14 27.07
CA ALA A 755 2.87 -19.86 26.39
C ALA A 755 4.00 -19.80 25.35
N GLY A 756 5.19 -20.32 25.68
CA GLY A 756 6.29 -20.50 24.72
C GLY A 756 5.88 -21.39 23.54
N LEU A 757 5.27 -22.56 23.81
CA LEU A 757 4.80 -23.48 22.76
C LEU A 757 3.69 -22.87 21.90
N LEU A 758 2.81 -22.07 22.49
CA LEU A 758 1.77 -21.35 21.74
C LEU A 758 2.39 -20.27 20.86
N ALA A 759 3.40 -19.52 21.34
CA ALA A 759 4.16 -18.58 20.52
C ALA A 759 4.84 -19.29 19.33
N VAL A 760 5.46 -20.46 19.55
CA VAL A 760 6.02 -21.30 18.49
C VAL A 760 4.96 -21.66 17.44
N ARG A 761 3.74 -22.02 17.86
CA ARG A 761 2.64 -22.36 16.94
C ARG A 761 2.14 -21.16 16.15
N ILE A 762 2.02 -19.99 16.80
CA ILE A 762 1.63 -18.74 16.14
C ILE A 762 2.68 -18.39 15.06
N LEU A 763 3.96 -18.38 15.41
CA LEU A 763 5.05 -18.19 14.45
C LEU A 763 5.06 -19.27 13.36
N GLY A 764 4.77 -20.52 13.75
CA GLY A 764 4.64 -21.65 12.86
C GLY A 764 3.52 -21.47 11.83
N ALA A 765 2.45 -20.74 12.09
CA ALA A 765 1.39 -20.52 11.10
C ALA A 765 1.95 -19.92 9.79
N ALA A 766 2.93 -19.02 9.90
CA ALA A 766 3.63 -18.44 8.76
C ALA A 766 4.97 -19.13 8.43
N ASN A 767 5.63 -19.80 9.39
CA ASN A 767 6.96 -20.40 9.22
C ASN A 767 6.92 -21.95 9.17
N PRO A 768 7.06 -22.58 7.99
CA PRO A 768 7.06 -24.04 7.85
C PRO A 768 8.15 -24.75 8.65
N GLY A 769 9.33 -24.12 8.80
CA GLY A 769 10.44 -24.68 9.58
C GLY A 769 10.07 -24.80 11.07
N GLN A 770 9.41 -23.78 11.62
CA GLN A 770 8.91 -23.84 13.00
C GLN A 770 7.76 -24.84 13.16
N ARG A 771 6.86 -24.98 12.17
CA ARG A 771 5.85 -26.06 12.19
C ARG A 771 6.49 -27.45 12.23
N GLN A 772 7.55 -27.66 11.45
CA GLN A 772 8.22 -28.96 11.42
C GLN A 772 8.94 -29.24 12.75
N LYS A 773 9.60 -28.25 13.34
CA LYS A 773 10.16 -28.36 14.70
C LYS A 773 9.06 -28.70 15.71
N MET A 774 7.90 -28.05 15.63
CA MET A 774 6.77 -28.33 16.53
C MET A 774 6.22 -29.75 16.34
N ALA A 775 6.13 -30.23 15.10
CA ALA A 775 5.72 -31.61 14.82
C ALA A 775 6.72 -32.63 15.39
N LYS A 776 8.03 -32.36 15.30
CA LYS A 776 9.07 -33.19 15.92
C LYS A 776 8.98 -33.20 17.44
N TYR A 777 8.75 -32.03 18.05
CA TYR A 777 8.51 -31.92 19.50
C TYR A 777 7.31 -32.77 19.93
N MET A 778 6.18 -32.69 19.22
CA MET A 778 5.00 -33.49 19.53
C MET A 778 5.26 -35.00 19.41
N ALA A 779 6.02 -35.42 18.40
CA ALA A 779 6.41 -36.82 18.25
C ALA A 779 7.33 -37.31 19.39
N ALA A 780 8.26 -36.45 19.85
CA ALA A 780 9.14 -36.75 20.97
C ALA A 780 8.38 -36.86 22.31
N GLU A 781 7.39 -36.00 22.55
CA GLU A 781 6.51 -36.09 23.72
C GLU A 781 5.69 -37.39 23.70
N ALA A 782 5.12 -37.75 22.55
CA ALA A 782 4.40 -39.01 22.40
C ALA A 782 5.30 -40.23 22.70
N ALA A 783 6.53 -40.22 22.18
CA ALA A 783 7.51 -41.27 22.47
C ALA A 783 7.89 -41.33 23.96
N THR A 784 7.99 -40.18 24.63
CA THR A 784 8.28 -40.08 26.06
C THR A 784 7.13 -40.65 26.91
N VAL A 785 5.89 -40.32 26.57
CA VAL A 785 4.70 -40.88 27.23
C VAL A 785 4.63 -42.39 27.01
N GLU A 786 4.87 -42.87 25.80
CA GLU A 786 4.89 -44.30 25.49
C GLU A 786 5.98 -45.05 26.28
N LYS A 787 7.17 -44.46 26.43
CA LYS A 787 8.24 -45.02 27.28
C LYS A 787 7.80 -45.09 28.74
N LYS A 788 7.15 -44.03 29.26
CA LYS A 788 6.61 -44.01 30.63
C LYS A 788 5.50 -45.05 30.82
N ARG A 789 4.60 -45.21 29.84
CA ARG A 789 3.54 -46.22 29.84
C ARG A 789 4.11 -47.63 29.90
N ARG A 790 5.04 -47.97 28.99
CA ARG A 790 5.71 -49.29 28.99
C ARG A 790 6.40 -49.59 30.31
N ARG A 791 7.09 -48.59 30.88
CA ARG A 791 7.74 -48.73 32.17
C ARG A 791 6.74 -48.98 33.30
N LEU A 792 5.64 -48.24 33.32
CA LEU A 792 4.58 -48.41 34.32
C LEU A 792 3.93 -49.79 34.21
N GLU A 793 3.75 -50.31 32.99
CA GLU A 793 3.20 -51.65 32.71
C GLU A 793 4.18 -52.78 33.07
N GLN A 794 5.48 -52.59 32.84
CA GLN A 794 6.52 -53.58 33.11
C GLN A 794 6.90 -53.64 34.60
N ASP A 795 7.14 -52.47 35.21
CA ASP A 795 7.67 -52.37 36.57
C ASP A 795 6.54 -52.33 37.64
N GLY A 796 5.31 -52.02 37.23
CA GLY A 796 4.19 -51.75 38.12
C GLY A 796 4.27 -50.37 38.80
N TRP A 797 3.14 -49.89 39.31
CA TRP A 797 3.03 -48.52 39.86
C TRP A 797 3.90 -48.28 41.10
N GLN A 798 4.14 -49.31 41.91
CA GLN A 798 4.93 -49.22 43.15
C GLN A 798 6.41 -48.95 42.85
N ALA A 799 7.01 -49.72 41.93
CA ALA A 799 8.40 -49.51 41.51
C ALA A 799 8.57 -48.21 40.71
N TYR A 800 7.57 -47.86 39.91
CA TYR A 800 7.55 -46.59 39.16
C TYR A 800 7.62 -45.37 40.10
N LEU A 801 6.81 -45.36 41.16
CA LEU A 801 6.83 -44.29 42.17
C LEU A 801 8.09 -44.30 43.02
N ALA A 802 8.66 -45.46 43.33
CA ALA A 802 9.91 -45.56 44.10
C ALA A 802 11.08 -44.86 43.39
N VAL A 803 11.17 -44.95 42.05
CA VAL A 803 12.19 -44.24 41.27
C VAL A 803 11.84 -42.76 41.07
N ALA A 804 10.54 -42.41 40.93
CA ALA A 804 10.12 -41.02 40.89
C ALA A 804 10.44 -40.27 42.21
N ASN A 805 10.28 -40.95 43.35
CA ASN A 805 10.59 -40.43 44.68
C ASN A 805 12.08 -40.51 45.02
N GLY A 806 12.84 -41.46 44.44
CA GLY A 806 14.29 -41.57 44.59
C GLY A 806 15.06 -40.35 44.05
N ASN A 807 14.50 -39.63 43.08
CA ASN A 807 15.04 -38.37 42.58
C ASN A 807 14.76 -37.15 43.48
N LEU A 808 13.90 -37.29 44.50
CA LEU A 808 13.64 -36.23 45.48
C LEU A 808 14.58 -36.28 46.70
N ASN A 809 15.26 -37.42 46.94
CA ASN A 809 16.20 -37.59 48.06
C ASN A 809 17.68 -37.31 47.70
N GLY A 810 17.95 -36.75 46.52
CA GLY A 810 19.29 -36.38 46.04
C GLY A 810 19.74 -34.94 46.39
N LYS A 811 19.24 -34.37 47.48
CA LYS A 811 19.80 -33.18 48.12
C LYS A 811 19.97 -33.46 49.61
N ALA A 812 21.15 -33.96 49.96
CA ALA A 812 21.76 -33.80 51.28
C ALA A 812 23.01 -32.95 51.10
#